data_AF-A0AAV0HGA3-F1
#
_entry.id   AF-A0AAV0HGA3-F1
#
_cell.length_a   1.000
_cell.length_b   1.000
_cell.length_c   1.000
_cell.angle_alpha   90.00
_cell.angle_beta   90.00
_cell.angle_gamma   90.00
#
_symmetry.space_group_name_H-M   'P 1'
#
loop_
_entity.id
_entity.type
_entity.pdbx_description
1 polymer ?
#
loop_
_entity_poly.entity_id
_entity_poly.type
_entity_poly.pdbx_seq_one_letter_code
_entity_poly.pdbx_strand_id
1 'polypeptide(L)'
;MEEANSSSGVASNVARAIVAALNWNSTPDDRRAAVSYLDSIKTGDVRVLLNTSLLLVKEDWSSEIRLHAFKLLQHLVRLRWEELSSIERRNFANLAVELMYDMTNHSEEWPLKSQKAALVAEIVRREGIQLWQELLPSLTSISNQGPVQAELVSMMLRWLPEDITVHNEDLEGDRRRLLLRGLTESLPDILPLLYTILERHFGAALSEVSRQHMGVAKQHASTVAAALNAINAYAEWAPLADLAKFGIIHGCGFLLSAADFRLHACEFFKLVSSRKRPADTSASEYDSAIISIFQILMQVSRELLYKSTSTAGSVDENEFEFAEYICESIVSLGSTNLQCITGNSSMLSIYLQQMLGFFQHYKLGLHYQSLLFWLALMRDLVMKPKVTSAPSGDVSGSAQLDNEKQMILSLVNEDICGPILDVSFQRMIRREKAFPGSSFAPVTLELWSDDFEGKGDFSQYRSKLLELMKLIASLKPILASSKVSDRVFLIINTPFASLVPLQDLAMMESVQVSLENIVASVFDGSNEFSGGGTELHLALCRIFEGLLQHLLSLKWSEPALVEILGRYMDALGPFMKYYPDAVGGVINKLFGLLTSLPCVMKDPSTSGARNARLQICTSFIRIAKSADKSILPHMKGIADTMGYMQREGCLLRSEHNLLGEAFLIMASAAGLQQQQEVLNWLLEPLSQQWVQLEWQNSYLSEPLGVVRLCLDTSLMWSIFHTVTLFERVLKRSGFKKDNLNSENSSMQHPLSSHLAWMLPPLLKLLRALHALWSPSISQTLPAEVKAAMMITDAEKYSLLGEGNPKISKTSQANEVDIRNWLKGIRDSGYNVLGMATTIGHPFFKCFDIDSVALALMENIQSAEFRHLRQLIHSVLAHLVKSCPPEMWEIWLEKLLHPLLIHLHQVLSFSWSSLLHEGRAKAPDVQCILATSDLKVEVMEEKLLRDLTREMCALLSIMASPSLNTGLPSLDQSGHINRLVDTSSLKDLDSFLSNSMVAFMLKHNSLAIPVLQICIEAFSWTVGESMTKVCSFCAAVVVLSISTRNVELQKFVCKDLFSAAIKGLTLESNAIISADLVGLCRDIFIYLCDRDPAPRQVLLSLPCISPLDLAAFEEALTKTLSPKEQKQLMRSLLMLATGNKLKALAAQKTVNVITNVTARPRSAVTAATEARIDDGEPVGLAAIM
;
A
#
# COMPACT_ATOMS: atom_id res chain seq x y z
N MET A 1 31.07 59.15 -10.97
CA MET A 1 29.77 59.86 -10.86
C MET A 1 28.82 59.47 -12.01
N GLU A 2 29.30 59.22 -13.23
CA GLU A 2 28.46 58.72 -14.34
C GLU A 2 27.94 57.28 -14.16
N GLU A 3 28.73 56.36 -13.57
CA GLU A 3 28.27 54.98 -13.29
C GLU A 3 27.18 54.88 -12.19
N ALA A 4 27.11 55.85 -11.28
CA ALA A 4 26.08 55.90 -10.24
C ALA A 4 24.73 56.40 -10.79
N ASN A 5 24.75 57.25 -11.83
CA ASN A 5 23.53 57.74 -12.49
C ASN A 5 22.95 56.72 -13.48
N SER A 6 23.78 55.90 -14.14
CA SER A 6 23.30 54.85 -15.04
C SER A 6 22.63 53.68 -14.29
N SER A 7 23.18 53.27 -13.16
CA SER A 7 22.63 52.19 -12.30
C SER A 7 21.26 52.55 -11.69
N SER A 8 21.05 53.81 -11.32
CA SER A 8 19.75 54.35 -10.88
C SER A 8 18.64 54.23 -11.95
N GLY A 9 18.96 54.57 -13.21
CA GLY A 9 18.03 54.46 -14.33
C GLY A 9 17.61 53.02 -14.64
N VAL A 10 18.55 52.08 -14.55
CA VAL A 10 18.27 50.64 -14.73
C VAL A 10 17.37 50.10 -13.62
N ALA A 11 17.61 50.47 -12.36
CA ALA A 11 16.76 50.07 -11.23
C ALA A 11 15.30 50.53 -11.40
N SER A 12 15.08 51.78 -11.83
CA SER A 12 13.72 52.28 -12.10
C SER A 12 12.99 51.50 -13.20
N ASN A 13 13.71 51.08 -14.25
CA ASN A 13 13.13 50.27 -15.32
C ASN A 13 12.80 48.85 -14.88
N VAL A 14 13.67 48.23 -14.06
CA VAL A 14 13.42 46.91 -13.46
C VAL A 14 12.21 46.97 -12.52
N ALA A 15 12.11 47.99 -11.66
CA ALA A 15 10.94 48.21 -10.81
C ALA A 15 9.64 48.29 -11.63
N ARG A 16 9.64 49.06 -12.74
CA ARG A 16 8.47 49.18 -13.63
C ARG A 16 8.10 47.85 -14.28
N ALA A 17 9.09 47.06 -14.69
CA ALA A 17 8.87 45.73 -15.24
C ALA A 17 8.29 44.75 -14.21
N ILE A 18 8.77 44.79 -12.95
CA ILE A 18 8.20 43.98 -11.86
C ILE A 18 6.72 44.31 -11.65
N VAL A 19 6.37 45.61 -11.58
CA VAL A 19 4.98 46.05 -11.40
C VAL A 19 4.11 45.61 -12.58
N ALA A 20 4.58 45.77 -13.82
CA ALA A 20 3.84 45.35 -15.01
C ALA A 20 3.64 43.83 -15.09
N ALA A 21 4.61 43.03 -14.64
CA ALA A 21 4.48 41.57 -14.60
C ALA A 21 3.44 41.11 -13.57
N LEU A 22 3.44 41.72 -12.37
CA LEU A 22 2.57 41.34 -11.27
C LEU A 22 1.15 41.93 -11.36
N ASN A 23 0.96 43.06 -12.03
CA ASN A 23 -0.34 43.73 -12.12
C ASN A 23 -1.35 42.96 -12.99
N TRP A 24 -2.47 42.56 -12.39
CA TRP A 24 -3.55 41.84 -13.08
C TRP A 24 -4.25 42.66 -14.18
N ASN A 25 -4.16 43.99 -14.13
CA ASN A 25 -4.68 44.91 -15.15
C ASN A 25 -3.76 45.06 -16.38
N SER A 26 -2.53 44.53 -16.35
CA SER A 26 -1.61 44.60 -17.49
C SER A 26 -1.99 43.59 -18.58
N THR A 27 -1.85 43.99 -19.85
CA THR A 27 -2.18 43.13 -20.99
C THR A 27 -1.23 41.91 -21.05
N PRO A 28 -1.63 40.79 -21.69
CA PRO A 28 -0.75 39.64 -21.89
C PRO A 28 0.54 39.97 -22.65
N ASP A 29 0.52 40.98 -23.52
CA ASP A 29 1.68 41.44 -24.28
C ASP A 29 2.63 42.26 -23.41
N ASP A 30 2.11 43.19 -22.61
CA ASP A 30 2.92 43.97 -21.66
C ASP A 30 3.56 43.07 -20.60
N ARG A 31 2.83 42.06 -20.12
CA ARG A 31 3.36 41.06 -19.18
C ARG A 31 4.47 40.22 -19.81
N ARG A 32 4.31 39.77 -21.05
CA ARG A 32 5.37 39.06 -21.79
C ARG A 32 6.60 39.93 -21.99
N ALA A 33 6.41 41.20 -22.37
CA ALA A 33 7.51 42.14 -22.55
C ALA A 33 8.24 42.41 -21.21
N ALA A 34 7.49 42.59 -20.12
CA ALA A 34 8.05 42.78 -18.79
C ALA A 34 8.84 41.56 -18.29
N VAL A 35 8.31 40.34 -18.45
CA VAL A 35 9.02 39.09 -18.10
C VAL A 35 10.27 38.91 -18.95
N SER A 36 10.18 39.14 -20.27
CA SER A 36 11.33 39.07 -21.18
C SER A 36 12.42 40.07 -20.79
N TYR A 37 12.05 41.28 -20.35
CA TYR A 37 13.01 42.26 -19.86
C TYR A 37 13.67 41.81 -18.55
N LEU A 38 12.91 41.27 -17.60
CA LEU A 38 13.47 40.74 -16.35
C LEU A 38 14.42 39.56 -16.59
N ASP A 39 14.10 38.69 -17.54
CA ASP A 39 14.98 37.59 -17.93
C ASP A 39 16.25 38.08 -18.64
N SER A 40 16.18 39.18 -19.39
CA SER A 40 17.37 39.83 -19.96
C SER A 40 18.31 40.37 -18.87
N ILE A 41 17.76 40.87 -17.76
CA ILE A 41 18.55 41.33 -16.60
C ILE A 41 19.17 40.14 -15.85
N LYS A 42 18.45 39.03 -15.70
CA LYS A 42 18.99 37.80 -15.10
C LYS A 42 20.14 37.19 -15.90
N THR A 43 20.05 37.24 -17.24
CA THR A 43 21.04 36.65 -18.16
C THR A 43 22.16 37.61 -18.56
N GLY A 44 22.00 38.92 -18.29
CA GLY A 44 22.98 39.97 -18.61
C GLY A 44 24.20 39.99 -17.67
N ASP A 45 24.80 41.17 -17.51
CA ASP A 45 25.97 41.37 -16.64
C ASP A 45 25.61 41.16 -15.16
N VAL A 46 26.36 40.26 -14.50
CA VAL A 46 26.23 39.92 -13.08
C VAL A 46 26.36 41.13 -12.16
N ARG A 47 27.26 42.07 -12.46
CA ARG A 47 27.46 43.27 -11.63
C ARG A 47 26.28 44.22 -11.73
N VAL A 48 25.66 44.30 -12.90
CA VAL A 48 24.42 45.07 -13.11
C VAL A 48 23.28 44.41 -12.35
N LEU A 49 23.12 43.08 -12.45
CA LEU A 49 22.11 42.33 -11.70
C LEU A 49 22.26 42.53 -10.17
N LEU A 50 23.48 42.38 -9.65
CA LEU A 50 23.78 42.55 -8.23
C LEU A 50 23.49 43.98 -7.75
N ASN A 51 24.08 44.99 -8.38
CA ASN A 51 23.93 46.38 -7.97
C ASN A 51 22.48 46.87 -8.09
N THR A 52 21.80 46.50 -9.18
CA THR A 52 20.38 46.86 -9.39
C THR A 52 19.50 46.22 -8.33
N SER A 53 19.72 44.94 -8.03
CA SER A 53 18.90 44.24 -7.03
C SER A 53 19.15 44.76 -5.61
N LEU A 54 20.40 45.08 -5.26
CA LEU A 54 20.74 45.70 -3.96
C LEU A 54 20.11 47.09 -3.78
N LEU A 55 20.03 47.88 -4.85
CA LEU A 55 19.32 49.17 -4.86
C LEU A 55 17.81 49.00 -4.61
N LEU A 56 17.20 47.97 -5.21
CA LEU A 56 15.76 47.71 -5.13
C LEU A 56 15.33 47.05 -3.82
N VAL A 57 16.25 46.50 -3.03
CA VAL A 57 15.98 45.89 -1.72
C VAL A 57 15.82 46.93 -0.61
N LYS A 58 16.34 48.15 -0.80
CA LYS A 58 16.22 49.26 0.16
C LYS A 58 14.78 49.65 0.44
N GLU A 59 14.54 50.23 1.61
CA GLU A 59 13.18 50.57 2.10
C GLU A 59 12.45 51.64 1.28
N ASP A 60 13.15 52.31 0.36
CA ASP A 60 12.58 53.33 -0.52
C ASP A 60 11.57 52.78 -1.56
N TRP A 61 11.48 51.45 -1.72
CA TRP A 61 10.63 50.77 -2.72
C TRP A 61 9.47 49.98 -2.08
N SER A 62 8.42 49.65 -2.87
CA SER A 62 7.28 48.87 -2.37
C SER A 62 7.66 47.43 -2.00
N SER A 63 6.89 46.79 -1.12
CA SER A 63 7.16 45.43 -0.62
C SER A 63 7.21 44.40 -1.76
N GLU A 64 6.39 44.56 -2.81
CA GLU A 64 6.39 43.65 -3.96
C GLU A 64 7.68 43.73 -4.79
N ILE A 65 8.19 44.95 -4.98
CA ILE A 65 9.44 45.19 -5.70
C ILE A 65 10.60 44.63 -4.91
N ARG A 66 10.65 44.92 -3.60
CA ARG A 66 11.69 44.42 -2.70
C ARG A 66 11.70 42.89 -2.65
N LEU A 67 10.52 42.25 -2.59
CA LEU A 67 10.39 40.79 -2.61
C LEU A 67 10.93 40.18 -3.91
N HIS A 68 10.62 40.78 -5.07
CA HIS A 68 11.15 40.30 -6.34
C HIS A 68 12.66 40.55 -6.48
N ALA A 69 13.16 41.66 -5.94
CA ALA A 69 14.59 41.95 -5.90
C ALA A 69 15.37 40.92 -5.06
N PHE A 70 14.83 40.47 -3.93
CA PHE A 70 15.41 39.35 -3.18
C PHE A 70 15.45 38.05 -3.99
N LYS A 71 14.41 37.75 -4.79
CA LYS A 71 14.42 36.59 -5.69
C LYS A 71 15.49 36.70 -6.78
N LEU A 72 15.76 37.91 -7.28
CA LEU A 72 16.86 38.16 -8.23
C LEU A 72 18.23 37.94 -7.58
N LEU A 73 18.42 38.39 -6.34
CA LEU A 73 19.64 38.10 -5.57
C LEU A 73 19.81 36.59 -5.33
N GLN A 74 18.74 35.88 -4.95
CA GLN A 74 18.80 34.42 -4.79
C GLN A 74 19.09 33.69 -6.10
N HIS A 75 18.54 34.15 -7.23
CA HIS A 75 18.87 33.60 -8.55
C HIS A 75 20.36 33.75 -8.86
N LEU A 76 20.94 34.92 -8.57
CA LEU A 76 22.37 35.16 -8.72
C LEU A 76 23.19 34.17 -7.88
N VAL A 77 22.84 34.00 -6.60
CA VAL A 77 23.54 33.10 -5.67
C VAL A 77 23.37 31.62 -6.08
N ARG A 78 22.21 31.21 -6.58
CA ARG A 78 21.97 29.80 -6.95
C ARG A 78 22.67 29.41 -8.25
N LEU A 79 22.61 30.25 -9.27
CA LEU A 79 22.97 29.85 -10.63
C LEU A 79 24.26 30.49 -11.15
N ARG A 80 24.64 31.66 -10.63
CA ARG A 80 25.72 32.48 -11.19
C ARG A 80 26.74 32.96 -10.14
N TRP A 81 26.78 32.29 -8.98
CA TRP A 81 27.70 32.62 -7.89
C TRP A 81 29.16 32.56 -8.32
N GLU A 82 29.50 31.60 -9.19
CA GLU A 82 30.88 31.38 -9.62
C GLU A 82 31.46 32.51 -10.49
N GLU A 83 30.59 33.34 -11.08
CA GLU A 83 31.00 34.47 -11.93
C GLU A 83 31.46 35.69 -11.11
N LEU A 84 31.16 35.73 -9.81
CA LEU A 84 31.68 36.74 -8.88
C LEU A 84 33.10 36.39 -8.45
N SER A 85 33.97 37.38 -8.32
CA SER A 85 35.29 37.20 -7.70
C SER A 85 35.16 36.91 -6.20
N SER A 86 36.18 36.30 -5.58
CA SER A 86 36.18 35.99 -4.14
C SER A 86 35.98 37.23 -3.25
N ILE A 87 36.49 38.39 -3.69
CA ILE A 87 36.31 39.67 -3.01
C ILE A 87 34.85 40.16 -3.14
N GLU A 88 34.26 40.06 -4.34
CA GLU A 88 32.86 40.42 -4.57
C GLU A 88 31.90 39.51 -3.79
N ARG A 89 32.18 38.20 -3.71
CA ARG A 89 31.41 37.24 -2.90
C ARG A 89 31.46 37.59 -1.41
N ARG A 90 32.65 37.88 -0.88
CA ARG A 90 32.83 38.27 0.53
C ARG A 90 32.15 39.61 0.83
N ASN A 91 32.28 40.60 -0.05
CA ASN A 91 31.59 41.88 0.10
C ASN A 91 30.06 41.71 0.07
N PHE A 92 29.55 40.86 -0.83
CA PHE A 92 28.12 40.57 -0.91
C PHE A 92 27.62 39.82 0.34
N ALA A 93 28.39 38.87 0.88
CA ALA A 93 28.07 38.20 2.14
C ALA A 93 27.96 39.19 3.31
N ASN A 94 28.93 40.10 3.45
CA ASN A 94 28.90 41.14 4.49
C ASN A 94 27.69 42.07 4.33
N LEU A 95 27.42 42.52 3.11
CA LEU A 95 26.26 43.38 2.83
C LEU A 95 24.93 42.68 3.11
N ALA A 96 24.83 41.37 2.81
CA ALA A 96 23.63 40.59 3.13
C ALA A 96 23.39 40.46 4.64
N VAL A 97 24.47 40.37 5.43
CA VAL A 97 24.39 40.38 6.91
C VAL A 97 24.08 41.79 7.44
N GLU A 98 24.63 42.85 6.83
CA GLU A 98 24.26 44.24 7.14
C GLU A 98 22.77 44.51 6.89
N LEU A 99 22.20 43.95 5.82
CA LEU A 99 20.75 44.04 5.55
C LEU A 99 19.88 43.37 6.62
N MET A 100 20.41 42.39 7.36
CA MET A 100 19.74 41.83 8.55
C MET A 100 19.89 42.73 9.78
N TYR A 101 20.98 43.51 9.87
CA TYR A 101 21.29 44.40 10.98
C TYR A 101 20.54 45.75 10.90
N ASP A 102 20.47 46.38 9.72
CA ASP A 102 19.98 47.75 9.47
C ASP A 102 18.45 47.95 9.65
N MET A 103 17.78 47.03 10.34
CA MET A 103 16.35 47.10 10.61
C MET A 103 16.01 48.22 11.61
N THR A 104 15.69 49.39 11.06
CA THR A 104 15.23 50.58 11.81
C THR A 104 13.72 50.61 12.02
N ASN A 105 12.94 49.87 11.21
CA ASN A 105 11.48 49.88 11.24
C ASN A 105 10.86 48.63 11.90
N HIS A 106 10.06 48.87 12.95
CA HIS A 106 9.41 47.85 13.79
C HIS A 106 8.27 47.05 13.10
N SER A 107 7.97 47.31 11.82
CA SER A 107 6.75 46.86 11.12
C SER A 107 6.98 46.23 9.75
N GLU A 108 8.16 45.64 9.48
CA GLU A 108 8.39 44.95 8.20
C GLU A 108 7.61 43.63 8.11
N GLU A 109 7.03 43.35 6.94
CA GLU A 109 6.22 42.16 6.70
C GLU A 109 7.05 40.86 6.76
N TRP A 110 6.44 39.78 7.25
CA TRP A 110 7.07 38.47 7.38
C TRP A 110 7.77 37.95 6.11
N PRO A 111 7.20 38.09 4.88
CA PRO A 111 7.86 37.60 3.67
C PRO A 111 9.22 38.25 3.42
N LEU A 112 9.36 39.55 3.67
CA LEU A 112 10.63 40.27 3.48
C LEU A 112 11.67 39.83 4.50
N LYS A 113 11.29 39.69 5.77
CA LYS A 113 12.17 39.14 6.82
C LYS A 113 12.67 37.74 6.44
N SER A 114 11.77 36.87 5.99
CA SER A 114 12.12 35.52 5.57
C SER A 114 13.05 35.52 4.35
N GLN A 115 12.84 36.40 3.36
CA GLN A 115 13.71 36.47 2.18
C GLN A 115 15.12 36.97 2.51
N LYS A 116 15.25 37.95 3.44
CA LYS A 116 16.55 38.40 3.96
C LYS A 116 17.33 37.25 4.60
N ALA A 117 16.67 36.53 5.50
CA ALA A 117 17.25 35.37 6.18
C ALA A 117 17.63 34.25 5.19
N ALA A 118 16.76 33.94 4.24
CA ALA A 118 17.00 32.93 3.20
C ALA A 118 18.18 33.29 2.29
N LEU A 119 18.35 34.58 1.95
CA LEU A 119 19.49 35.02 1.13
C LEU A 119 20.83 34.72 1.82
N VAL A 120 20.95 35.01 3.13
CA VAL A 120 22.18 34.74 3.88
C VAL A 120 22.42 33.22 4.00
N ALA A 121 21.37 32.43 4.26
CA ALA A 121 21.47 30.97 4.27
C ALA A 121 21.93 30.39 2.92
N GLU A 122 21.40 30.90 1.81
CA GLU A 122 21.79 30.48 0.46
C GLU A 122 23.25 30.85 0.14
N ILE A 123 23.71 32.03 0.56
CA ILE A 123 25.12 32.43 0.41
C ILE A 123 26.03 31.47 1.19
N VAL A 124 25.68 31.12 2.43
CA VAL A 124 26.45 30.15 3.23
C VAL A 124 26.47 28.77 2.57
N ARG A 125 25.33 28.31 2.06
CA ARG A 125 25.20 27.05 1.30
C ARG A 125 26.12 27.02 0.06
N ARG A 126 26.28 28.17 -0.61
CA ARG A 126 27.06 28.32 -1.86
C ARG A 126 28.53 28.65 -1.68
N GLU A 127 28.94 29.29 -0.58
CA GLU A 127 30.37 29.53 -0.30
C GLU A 127 30.99 28.40 0.52
N GLY A 128 30.27 27.89 1.52
CA GLY A 128 30.69 26.76 2.35
C GLY A 128 31.00 27.10 3.80
N ILE A 129 31.61 26.13 4.50
CA ILE A 129 31.76 26.12 5.97
C ILE A 129 32.67 27.25 6.48
N GLN A 130 33.67 27.68 5.70
CA GLN A 130 34.60 28.73 6.12
C GLN A 130 33.86 30.05 6.37
N LEU A 131 32.98 30.46 5.44
CA LEU A 131 32.16 31.64 5.62
C LEU A 131 31.19 31.49 6.81
N TRP A 132 30.61 30.30 6.99
CA TRP A 132 29.75 30.01 8.14
C TRP A 132 30.46 30.25 9.48
N GLN A 133 31.69 29.73 9.63
CA GLN A 133 32.49 29.91 10.83
C GLN A 133 32.89 31.38 11.06
N GLU A 134 33.13 32.15 10.00
CA GLU A 134 33.40 33.60 10.07
C GLU A 134 32.15 34.39 10.51
N LEU A 135 30.95 34.00 10.05
CA LEU A 135 29.71 34.75 10.30
C LEU A 135 29.02 34.42 11.63
N LEU A 136 29.19 33.22 12.17
CA LEU A 136 28.48 32.74 13.37
C LEU A 136 28.64 33.68 14.60
N PRO A 137 29.84 34.21 14.94
CA PRO A 137 29.99 35.16 16.05
C PRO A 137 29.23 36.46 15.81
N SER A 138 29.22 36.96 14.57
CA SER A 138 28.50 38.18 14.19
C SER A 138 26.99 37.99 14.32
N LEU A 139 26.44 36.86 13.87
CA LEU A 139 25.03 36.52 14.03
C LEU A 139 24.62 36.41 15.51
N THR A 140 25.50 35.84 16.33
CA THR A 140 25.31 35.78 17.79
C THR A 140 25.24 37.18 18.40
N SER A 141 26.12 38.10 17.98
CA SER A 141 26.08 39.50 18.42
C SER A 141 24.78 40.20 17.98
N ILE A 142 24.35 40.02 16.72
CA ILE A 142 23.12 40.60 16.17
C ILE A 142 21.89 40.14 16.97
N SER A 143 21.81 38.85 17.31
CA SER A 143 20.67 38.30 18.06
C SER A 143 20.47 38.94 19.44
N ASN A 144 21.52 39.51 20.04
CA ASN A 144 21.44 40.06 21.39
C ASN A 144 20.89 41.50 21.48
N GLN A 145 20.71 42.16 20.33
CA GLN A 145 20.39 43.59 20.25
C GLN A 145 18.90 43.90 20.40
N GLY A 146 18.01 43.00 19.94
CA GLY A 146 16.57 43.22 19.97
C GLY A 146 15.76 42.03 19.44
N PRO A 147 14.43 42.03 19.64
CA PRO A 147 13.55 40.91 19.23
C PRO A 147 13.53 40.69 17.72
N VAL A 148 13.55 41.76 16.92
CA VAL A 148 13.49 41.68 15.45
C VAL A 148 14.78 41.07 14.89
N GLN A 149 15.93 41.46 15.44
CA GLN A 149 17.24 40.91 15.06
C GLN A 149 17.33 39.43 15.45
N ALA A 150 16.88 39.07 16.66
CA ALA A 150 16.81 37.68 17.11
C ALA A 150 15.85 36.82 16.26
N GLU A 151 14.72 37.39 15.82
CA GLU A 151 13.77 36.74 14.91
C GLU A 151 14.44 36.43 13.56
N LEU A 152 15.14 37.39 12.95
CA LEU A 152 15.85 37.21 11.69
C LEU A 152 16.97 36.18 11.77
N VAL A 153 17.77 36.22 12.84
CA VAL A 153 18.82 35.21 13.08
C VAL A 153 18.20 33.81 13.21
N SER A 154 17.07 33.69 13.93
CA SER A 154 16.35 32.42 14.05
C SER A 154 15.79 31.94 12.71
N MET A 155 15.21 32.83 11.89
CA MET A 155 14.77 32.49 10.53
C MET A 155 15.91 32.00 9.64
N MET A 156 17.10 32.60 9.77
CA MET A 156 18.28 32.19 8.99
C MET A 156 18.78 30.81 9.44
N LEU A 157 18.85 30.59 10.75
CA LEU A 157 19.18 29.29 11.35
C LEU A 157 18.15 28.20 11.00
N ARG A 158 16.92 28.58 10.64
CA ARG A 158 15.92 27.65 10.09
C ARG A 158 16.19 27.31 8.62
N TRP A 159 16.38 28.32 7.77
CA TRP A 159 16.60 28.14 6.32
C TRP A 159 17.85 27.33 6.00
N LEU A 160 18.95 27.57 6.72
CA LEU A 160 20.24 26.94 6.44
C LEU A 160 20.19 25.39 6.47
N PRO A 161 19.73 24.72 7.54
CA PRO A 161 19.58 23.27 7.54
C PRO A 161 18.47 22.78 6.60
N GLU A 162 17.35 23.50 6.43
CA GLU A 162 16.27 23.12 5.51
C GLU A 162 16.76 23.06 4.05
N ASP A 163 17.55 24.03 3.59
CA ASP A 163 18.08 24.06 2.22
C ASP A 163 19.14 22.97 1.95
N ILE A 164 19.72 22.39 3.01
CA ILE A 164 20.70 21.30 2.91
C ILE A 164 20.03 19.93 3.03
N THR A 165 18.98 19.83 3.85
CA THR A 165 18.34 18.55 4.18
C THR A 165 17.09 18.29 3.35
N VAL A 166 16.21 19.29 3.21
CA VAL A 166 14.90 19.20 2.54
C VAL A 166 15.00 19.64 1.07
N HIS A 167 15.51 20.84 0.79
CA HIS A 167 15.58 21.40 -0.57
C HIS A 167 16.94 21.14 -1.23
N ASN A 168 17.31 19.87 -1.39
CA ASN A 168 18.66 19.45 -1.79
C ASN A 168 18.81 19.04 -3.28
N GLU A 169 17.78 19.25 -4.11
CA GLU A 169 17.71 18.75 -5.50
C GLU A 169 18.88 19.22 -6.39
N ASP A 170 19.45 20.39 -6.07
CA ASP A 170 20.56 21.04 -6.78
C ASP A 170 21.93 20.83 -6.11
N LEU A 171 22.02 20.10 -4.98
CA LEU A 171 23.27 19.86 -4.25
C LEU A 171 23.87 18.47 -4.54
N GLU A 172 25.15 18.44 -4.90
CA GLU A 172 25.92 17.20 -5.00
C GLU A 172 26.11 16.53 -3.63
N GLY A 173 26.16 15.19 -3.62
CA GLY A 173 26.19 14.39 -2.39
C GLY A 173 27.42 14.63 -1.50
N ASP A 174 28.59 14.91 -2.08
CA ASP A 174 29.82 15.15 -1.32
C ASP A 174 29.80 16.53 -0.66
N ARG A 175 29.33 17.54 -1.39
CA ARG A 175 29.15 18.90 -0.87
C ARG A 175 28.12 18.95 0.26
N ARG A 176 27.01 18.23 0.12
CA ARG A 176 26.00 18.09 1.19
C ARG A 176 26.61 17.49 2.46
N ARG A 177 27.38 16.41 2.33
CA ARG A 177 28.05 15.76 3.49
C ARG A 177 29.02 16.70 4.19
N LEU A 178 29.78 17.49 3.42
CA LEU A 178 30.69 18.48 3.94
C LEU A 178 29.93 19.56 4.74
N LEU A 179 28.90 20.17 4.15
CA LEU A 179 28.08 21.19 4.82
C LEU A 179 27.42 20.67 6.12
N LEU A 180 26.83 19.47 6.10
CA LEU A 180 26.23 18.86 7.29
C LEU A 180 27.27 18.59 8.38
N ARG A 181 28.48 18.16 8.00
CA ARG A 181 29.59 17.99 8.95
C ARG A 181 29.96 19.32 9.60
N GLY A 182 30.12 20.38 8.82
CA GLY A 182 30.43 21.72 9.35
C GLY A 182 29.35 22.27 10.29
N LEU A 183 28.08 22.03 9.95
CA LEU A 183 26.96 22.38 10.83
C LEU A 183 26.96 21.55 12.12
N THR A 184 27.25 20.25 12.04
CA THR A 184 27.35 19.36 13.19
C THR A 184 28.46 19.82 14.14
N GLU A 185 29.62 20.22 13.60
CA GLU A 185 30.74 20.78 14.37
C GLU A 185 30.38 22.10 15.07
N SER A 186 29.40 22.86 14.55
CA SER A 186 28.93 24.13 15.11
C SER A 186 27.73 24.01 16.06
N LEU A 187 27.15 22.80 16.24
CA LEU A 187 26.01 22.59 17.14
C LEU A 187 26.24 23.05 18.59
N PRO A 188 27.44 22.90 19.18
CA PRO A 188 27.71 23.39 20.53
C PRO A 188 27.56 24.90 20.71
N ASP A 189 27.61 25.68 19.62
CA ASP A 189 27.41 27.13 19.65
C ASP A 189 25.97 27.51 19.28
N ILE A 190 25.38 26.80 18.29
CA ILE A 190 24.02 27.08 17.78
C ILE A 190 22.94 26.71 18.79
N LEU A 191 23.03 25.53 19.41
CA LEU A 191 21.97 25.04 20.30
C LEU A 191 21.81 25.90 21.57
N PRO A 192 22.89 26.29 22.28
CA PRO A 192 22.79 27.25 23.39
C PRO A 192 22.25 28.61 22.96
N LEU A 193 22.63 29.09 21.77
CA LEU A 193 22.12 30.35 21.23
C LEU A 193 20.59 30.28 21.07
N LEU A 194 20.08 29.24 20.42
CA LEU A 194 18.64 29.04 20.23
C LEU A 194 17.90 28.92 21.57
N TYR A 195 18.46 28.19 22.54
CA TYR A 195 17.88 28.11 23.89
C TYR A 195 17.84 29.48 24.59
N THR A 196 18.93 30.25 24.50
CA THR A 196 19.01 31.59 25.13
C THR A 196 18.01 32.57 24.52
N ILE A 197 17.85 32.54 23.19
CA ILE A 197 16.83 33.35 22.48
C ILE A 197 15.43 32.95 22.97
N LEU A 198 15.16 31.65 23.06
CA LEU A 198 13.88 31.10 23.50
C LEU A 198 13.54 31.56 24.94
N GLU A 199 14.45 31.34 25.89
CA GLU A 199 14.25 31.67 27.31
C GLU A 199 14.10 33.18 27.52
N ARG A 200 15.02 33.97 26.97
CA ARG A 200 15.05 35.43 27.15
C ARG A 200 13.79 36.10 26.59
N HIS A 201 13.41 35.75 25.36
CA HIS A 201 12.29 36.42 24.71
C HIS A 201 10.93 35.89 25.19
N PHE A 202 10.85 34.63 25.62
CA PHE A 202 9.64 34.14 26.29
C PHE A 202 9.40 34.86 27.63
N GLY A 203 10.44 34.98 28.47
CA GLY A 203 10.33 35.75 29.72
C GLY A 203 10.01 37.22 29.50
N ALA A 204 10.62 37.85 28.49
CA ALA A 204 10.32 39.23 28.11
C ALA A 204 8.89 39.41 27.59
N ALA A 205 8.38 38.48 26.76
CA ALA A 205 7.01 38.50 26.29
C ALA A 205 6.01 38.52 27.45
N LEU A 206 6.17 37.62 28.43
CA LEU A 206 5.31 37.56 29.61
C LEU A 206 5.39 38.84 30.45
N SER A 207 6.60 39.38 30.62
CA SER A 207 6.81 40.62 31.36
C SER A 207 6.12 41.82 30.69
N GLU A 208 6.21 41.94 29.36
CA GLU A 208 5.58 43.04 28.62
C GLU A 208 4.05 42.91 28.53
N VAL A 209 3.53 41.68 28.52
CA VAL A 209 2.08 41.43 28.65
C VAL A 209 1.57 41.92 30.01
N SER A 210 2.30 41.61 31.09
CA SER A 210 1.93 42.10 32.43
C SER A 210 1.97 43.63 32.52
N ARG A 211 2.76 44.30 31.68
CA ARG A 211 2.85 45.76 31.55
C ARG A 211 1.88 46.36 30.52
N GLN A 212 1.02 45.56 29.88
CA GLN A 212 0.08 45.96 28.83
C GLN A 212 0.73 46.52 27.53
N HIS A 213 2.01 46.23 27.29
CA HIS A 213 2.70 46.64 26.05
C HIS A 213 2.54 45.59 24.94
N MET A 214 1.33 45.47 24.40
CA MET A 214 0.97 44.42 23.45
C MET A 214 1.81 44.40 22.16
N GLY A 215 2.25 45.57 21.67
CA GLY A 215 3.07 45.65 20.45
C GLY A 215 4.47 45.01 20.61
N VAL A 216 5.14 45.28 21.73
CA VAL A 216 6.48 44.72 22.03
C VAL A 216 6.36 43.26 22.44
N ALA A 217 5.30 42.90 23.18
CA ALA A 217 5.00 41.51 23.52
C ALA A 217 4.81 40.64 22.25
N LYS A 218 4.10 41.16 21.23
CA LYS A 218 3.93 40.47 19.94
C LYS A 218 5.26 40.25 19.22
N GLN A 219 6.17 41.22 19.25
CA GLN A 219 7.51 41.06 18.67
C GLN A 219 8.29 39.95 19.37
N HIS A 220 8.30 39.93 20.70
CA HIS A 220 8.92 38.85 21.47
C HIS A 220 8.28 37.48 21.19
N ALA A 221 6.95 37.42 21.07
CA ALA A 221 6.25 36.19 20.71
C ALA A 221 6.62 35.70 19.30
N SER A 222 6.73 36.59 18.31
CA SER A 222 7.22 36.26 16.97
C SER A 222 8.65 35.71 17.00
N THR A 223 9.54 36.30 17.81
CA THR A 223 10.90 35.77 18.02
C THR A 223 10.88 34.36 18.61
N VAL A 224 10.05 34.08 19.62
CA VAL A 224 9.90 32.75 20.23
C VAL A 224 9.41 31.73 19.18
N ALA A 225 8.41 32.08 18.37
CA ALA A 225 7.92 31.23 17.30
C ALA A 225 9.00 30.96 16.23
N ALA A 226 9.78 31.98 15.85
CA ALA A 226 10.89 31.81 14.91
C ALA A 226 12.00 30.90 15.48
N ALA A 227 12.34 31.05 16.76
CA ALA A 227 13.31 30.20 17.45
C ALA A 227 12.85 28.73 17.53
N LEU A 228 11.56 28.48 17.83
CA LEU A 228 10.99 27.13 17.80
C LEU A 228 11.05 26.49 16.41
N ASN A 229 10.70 27.24 15.36
CA ASN A 229 10.79 26.73 14.00
C ASN A 229 12.25 26.44 13.59
N ALA A 230 13.20 27.25 14.04
CA ALA A 230 14.62 26.95 13.86
C ALA A 230 15.01 25.64 14.58
N ILE A 231 14.62 25.49 15.86
CA ILE A 231 14.84 24.26 16.63
C ILE A 231 14.27 23.03 15.91
N ASN A 232 13.07 23.12 15.33
CA ASN A 232 12.44 22.03 14.56
C ASN A 232 13.30 21.61 13.36
N ALA A 233 13.92 22.56 12.65
CA ALA A 233 14.82 22.26 11.52
C ALA A 233 16.11 21.53 11.93
N TYR A 234 16.56 21.68 13.17
CA TYR A 234 17.69 20.91 13.73
C TYR A 234 17.23 19.58 14.37
N ALA A 235 16.01 19.53 14.90
CA ALA A 235 15.47 18.38 15.62
C ALA A 235 15.36 17.10 14.77
N GLU A 236 15.33 17.21 13.44
CA GLU A 236 15.29 16.05 12.56
C GLU A 236 16.61 15.27 12.53
N TRP A 237 17.78 15.95 12.52
CA TRP A 237 19.08 15.32 12.29
C TRP A 237 20.14 15.53 13.39
N ALA A 238 20.02 16.55 14.26
CA ALA A 238 21.01 16.81 15.31
C ALA A 238 21.03 15.69 16.39
N PRO A 239 22.18 15.33 17.00
CA PRO A 239 22.22 14.30 18.02
C PRO A 239 21.30 14.60 19.21
N LEU A 240 20.51 13.61 19.64
CA LEU A 240 19.52 13.80 20.71
C LEU A 240 20.19 14.13 22.06
N ALA A 241 21.38 13.58 22.31
CA ALA A 241 22.18 13.87 23.50
C ALA A 241 22.55 15.35 23.60
N ASP A 242 22.90 15.99 22.47
CA ASP A 242 23.22 17.42 22.44
C ASP A 242 21.98 18.28 22.73
N LEU A 243 20.83 17.94 22.13
CA LEU A 243 19.55 18.62 22.41
C LEU A 243 19.17 18.55 23.89
N ALA A 244 19.44 17.42 24.56
CA ALA A 244 19.23 17.26 26.00
C ALA A 244 20.23 18.09 26.81
N LYS A 245 21.53 17.99 26.49
CA LYS A 245 22.64 18.66 27.18
C LYS A 245 22.47 20.18 27.19
N PHE A 246 21.98 20.76 26.10
CA PHE A 246 21.78 22.20 25.96
C PHE A 246 20.37 22.67 26.38
N GLY A 247 19.55 21.82 27.00
CA GLY A 247 18.28 22.22 27.60
C GLY A 247 17.10 22.40 26.64
N ILE A 248 17.28 22.14 25.34
CA ILE A 248 16.24 22.33 24.31
C ILE A 248 15.00 21.46 24.60
N ILE A 249 15.20 20.20 24.99
CA ILE A 249 14.10 19.28 25.31
C ILE A 249 13.22 19.84 26.44
N HIS A 250 13.84 20.38 27.49
CA HIS A 250 13.12 20.96 28.63
C HIS A 250 12.44 22.29 28.24
N GLY A 251 13.11 23.13 27.46
CA GLY A 251 12.55 24.39 26.94
C GLY A 251 11.29 24.17 26.09
N CYS A 252 11.35 23.25 25.13
CA CYS A 252 10.18 22.85 24.34
C CYS A 252 9.09 22.19 25.21
N GLY A 253 9.47 21.38 26.20
CA GLY A 253 8.54 20.75 27.14
C GLY A 253 7.75 21.75 27.97
N PHE A 254 8.40 22.80 28.46
CA PHE A 254 7.73 23.88 29.18
C PHE A 254 6.70 24.61 28.31
N LEU A 255 7.05 24.85 27.03
CA LEU A 255 6.18 25.56 26.08
C LEU A 255 4.95 24.77 25.63
N LEU A 256 4.87 23.46 25.91
CA LEU A 256 3.63 22.69 25.71
C LEU A 256 2.46 23.22 26.56
N SER A 257 2.76 23.88 27.68
CA SER A 257 1.74 24.48 28.55
C SER A 257 1.26 25.86 28.06
N ALA A 258 1.98 26.48 27.11
CA ALA A 258 1.67 27.81 26.59
C ALA A 258 0.84 27.72 25.30
N ALA A 259 -0.41 28.19 25.33
CA ALA A 259 -1.37 28.03 24.23
C ALA A 259 -0.87 28.52 22.86
N ASP A 260 -0.16 29.65 22.82
CA ASP A 260 0.35 30.26 21.59
C ASP A 260 1.50 29.46 20.93
N PHE A 261 2.25 28.69 21.72
CA PHE A 261 3.47 28.00 21.29
C PHE A 261 3.35 26.47 21.26
N ARG A 262 2.33 25.91 21.91
CA ARG A 262 2.18 24.46 22.11
C ARG A 262 2.22 23.63 20.82
N LEU A 263 1.65 24.13 19.71
CA LEU A 263 1.66 23.40 18.43
C LEU A 263 3.05 23.32 17.81
N HIS A 264 3.81 24.43 17.86
CA HIS A 264 5.20 24.46 17.39
C HIS A 264 6.11 23.57 18.26
N ALA A 265 5.87 23.54 19.57
CA ALA A 265 6.56 22.65 20.48
C ALA A 265 6.16 21.17 20.28
N CYS A 266 4.91 20.87 19.93
CA CYS A 266 4.49 19.52 19.57
C CYS A 266 5.23 18.96 18.35
N GLU A 267 5.49 19.80 17.34
CA GLU A 267 6.25 19.40 16.16
C GLU A 267 7.66 18.92 16.52
N PHE A 268 8.35 19.61 17.44
CA PHE A 268 9.62 19.15 17.99
C PHE A 268 9.53 17.72 18.53
N PHE A 269 8.54 17.47 19.40
CA PHE A 269 8.36 16.15 20.02
C PHE A 269 7.98 15.07 19.01
N LYS A 270 7.19 15.40 17.99
CA LYS A 270 6.85 14.50 16.90
C LYS A 270 8.09 14.06 16.12
N LEU A 271 8.99 15.00 15.80
CA LEU A 271 10.24 14.72 15.09
C LEU A 271 11.16 13.81 15.92
N VAL A 272 11.40 14.14 17.19
CA VAL A 272 12.34 13.37 18.02
C VAL A 272 11.82 12.01 18.46
N SER A 273 10.50 11.84 18.62
CA SER A 273 9.90 10.58 19.11
C SER A 273 10.01 9.43 18.12
N SER A 274 10.08 9.74 16.82
CA SER A 274 10.20 8.73 15.76
C SER A 274 11.64 8.23 15.53
N ARG A 275 12.62 8.80 16.24
CA ARG A 275 14.03 8.46 16.06
C ARG A 275 14.33 7.06 16.58
N LYS A 276 15.21 6.35 15.87
CA LYS A 276 15.69 5.02 16.26
C LYS A 276 16.92 5.13 17.14
N ARG A 277 17.02 4.22 18.11
CA ARG A 277 18.19 4.08 18.99
C ARG A 277 19.47 3.83 18.18
N PRO A 278 20.56 4.60 18.40
CA PRO A 278 21.87 4.33 17.81
C PRO A 278 22.47 3.02 18.31
N ALA A 279 23.30 2.35 17.50
CA ALA A 279 23.98 1.10 17.88
C ALA A 279 25.30 1.33 18.65
N ASP A 280 25.75 2.58 18.77
CA ASP A 280 27.07 2.95 19.29
C ASP A 280 27.08 3.25 20.80
N THR A 281 28.26 3.55 21.36
CA THR A 281 28.51 3.89 22.77
C THR A 281 27.69 5.09 23.31
N SER A 282 27.07 5.90 22.44
CA SER A 282 26.16 7.00 22.80
C SER A 282 24.75 6.55 23.22
N ALA A 283 24.48 5.24 23.24
CA ALA A 283 23.17 4.68 23.60
C ALA A 283 22.69 5.11 25.00
N SER A 284 23.58 5.22 25.99
CA SER A 284 23.17 5.59 27.36
C SER A 284 22.69 7.04 27.49
N GLU A 285 23.38 7.98 26.83
CA GLU A 285 23.00 9.40 26.79
C GLU A 285 21.71 9.58 25.98
N TYR A 286 21.56 8.82 24.90
CA TYR A 286 20.33 8.76 24.12
C TYR A 286 19.14 8.26 24.96
N ASP A 287 19.33 7.17 25.70
CA ASP A 287 18.28 6.58 26.55
C ASP A 287 17.84 7.58 27.63
N SER A 288 18.77 8.30 28.25
CA SER A 288 18.48 9.36 29.23
C SER A 288 17.64 10.51 28.63
N ALA A 289 17.98 10.95 27.42
CA ALA A 289 17.24 11.98 26.71
C ALA A 289 15.81 11.52 26.36
N ILE A 290 15.65 10.28 25.90
CA ILE A 290 14.34 9.68 25.62
C ILE A 290 13.49 9.52 26.88
N ILE A 291 14.08 9.09 28.00
CA ILE A 291 13.38 8.99 29.29
C ILE A 291 12.84 10.36 29.71
N SER A 292 13.62 11.43 29.51
CA SER A 292 13.19 12.81 29.77
C SER A 292 12.00 13.21 28.88
N ILE A 293 12.03 12.83 27.60
CA ILE A 293 10.90 13.06 26.66
C ILE A 293 9.65 12.30 27.10
N PHE A 294 9.79 11.02 27.50
CA PHE A 294 8.67 10.26 28.06
C PHE A 294 8.05 10.97 29.26
N GLN A 295 8.86 11.45 30.21
CA GLN A 295 8.36 12.13 31.41
C GLN A 295 7.54 13.39 31.06
N ILE A 296 8.06 14.23 30.17
CA ILE A 296 7.38 15.46 29.73
C ILE A 296 6.04 15.12 29.05
N LEU A 297 6.05 14.24 28.05
CA LEU A 297 4.85 13.92 27.29
C LEU A 297 3.82 13.16 28.14
N MET A 298 4.26 12.27 29.03
CA MET A 298 3.37 11.56 29.95
C MET A 298 2.73 12.49 30.98
N GLN A 299 3.42 13.56 31.40
CA GLN A 299 2.81 14.56 32.29
C GLN A 299 1.69 15.33 31.55
N VAL A 300 1.96 15.82 30.34
CA VAL A 300 0.98 16.54 29.52
C VAL A 300 -0.21 15.65 29.15
N SER A 301 0.03 14.39 28.79
CA SER A 301 -1.04 13.44 28.45
C SER A 301 -1.95 13.14 29.64
N ARG A 302 -1.41 13.08 30.86
CA ARG A 302 -2.20 12.89 32.09
C ARG A 302 -3.19 14.04 32.28
N GLU A 303 -2.73 15.27 32.09
CA GLU A 303 -3.57 16.46 32.21
C GLU A 303 -4.66 16.49 31.13
N LEU A 304 -4.33 16.11 29.89
CA LEU A 304 -5.30 16.01 28.79
C LEU A 304 -6.38 14.95 29.05
N LEU A 305 -6.00 13.77 29.51
CA LEU A 305 -6.94 12.68 29.84
C LEU A 305 -7.82 13.00 31.05
N TYR A 306 -7.29 13.77 32.02
CA TYR A 306 -8.07 14.25 33.17
C TYR A 306 -9.08 15.34 32.78
N LYS A 307 -8.69 16.28 31.91
CA LYS A 307 -9.61 17.30 31.38
C LYS A 307 -10.73 16.67 30.55
N SER A 308 -10.41 15.73 29.67
CA SER A 308 -11.41 15.12 28.79
C SER A 308 -12.47 14.27 29.51
N THR A 309 -12.15 13.72 30.69
CA THR A 309 -13.09 12.97 31.53
C THR A 309 -14.01 13.88 32.35
N SER A 310 -13.64 15.14 32.57
CA SER A 310 -14.41 16.10 33.39
C SER A 310 -15.29 17.06 32.57
N THR A 311 -14.93 17.36 31.31
CA THR A 311 -15.67 18.29 30.43
C THR A 311 -16.10 17.64 29.11
N ALA A 312 -16.96 16.62 29.17
CA ALA A 312 -17.40 15.85 27.99
C ALA A 312 -18.33 16.58 26.99
N GLY A 313 -18.38 17.92 26.97
CA GLY A 313 -19.39 18.68 26.21
C GLY A 313 -18.95 19.96 25.47
N SER A 314 -17.73 20.47 25.66
CA SER A 314 -17.32 21.76 25.05
C SER A 314 -15.80 21.93 24.87
N VAL A 315 -15.12 20.90 24.34
CA VAL A 315 -13.68 21.00 24.05
C VAL A 315 -13.48 21.77 22.74
N ASP A 316 -12.65 22.81 22.75
CA ASP A 316 -12.24 23.59 21.58
C ASP A 316 -11.54 22.70 20.54
N GLU A 317 -11.80 22.89 19.24
CA GLU A 317 -11.17 22.11 18.16
C GLU A 317 -9.63 22.24 18.21
N ASN A 318 -9.10 23.40 18.63
CA ASN A 318 -7.66 23.60 18.80
C ASN A 318 -7.06 22.76 19.94
N GLU A 319 -7.82 22.48 21.01
CA GLU A 319 -7.38 21.59 22.09
C GLU A 319 -7.37 20.13 21.64
N PHE A 320 -8.30 19.76 20.77
CA PHE A 320 -8.33 18.42 20.18
C PHE A 320 -7.17 18.18 19.23
N GLU A 321 -6.86 19.14 18.35
CA GLU A 321 -5.69 19.08 17.48
C GLU A 321 -4.40 18.92 18.30
N PHE A 322 -4.25 19.70 19.36
CA PHE A 322 -3.13 19.56 20.29
C PHE A 322 -3.06 18.17 20.94
N ALA A 323 -4.19 17.64 21.41
CA ALA A 323 -4.24 16.29 21.99
C ALA A 323 -3.89 15.20 20.95
N GLU A 324 -4.28 15.38 19.69
CA GLU A 324 -3.95 14.44 18.59
C GLU A 324 -2.44 14.41 18.36
N TYR A 325 -1.77 15.57 18.32
CA TYR A 325 -0.32 15.66 18.18
C TYR A 325 0.44 15.02 19.36
N ILE A 326 -0.01 15.25 20.60
CA ILE A 326 0.59 14.62 21.78
C ILE A 326 0.40 13.10 21.73
N CYS A 327 -0.80 12.62 21.40
CA CYS A 327 -1.08 11.19 21.28
C CYS A 327 -0.21 10.54 20.20
N GLU A 328 -0.09 11.16 19.02
CA GLU A 328 0.78 10.67 17.93
C GLU A 328 2.25 10.59 18.37
N SER A 329 2.75 11.62 19.07
CA SER A 329 4.13 11.66 19.55
C SER A 329 4.41 10.55 20.57
N ILE A 330 3.51 10.34 21.53
CA ILE A 330 3.65 9.30 22.55
C ILE A 330 3.56 7.89 21.94
N VAL A 331 2.64 7.69 20.98
CA VAL A 331 2.52 6.43 20.22
C VAL A 331 3.79 6.14 19.42
N SER A 332 4.35 7.16 18.75
CA SER A 332 5.62 7.03 18.02
C SER A 332 6.75 6.62 18.97
N LEU A 333 6.86 7.30 20.11
CA LEU A 333 7.88 7.06 21.13
C LEU A 333 7.80 5.63 21.70
N GLY A 334 6.59 5.15 22.00
CA GLY A 334 6.38 3.78 22.48
C GLY A 334 6.54 2.71 21.40
N SER A 335 6.43 3.06 20.12
CA SER A 335 6.64 2.11 19.02
C SER A 335 8.13 1.90 18.72
N THR A 336 8.96 2.93 18.92
CA THR A 336 10.39 2.91 18.58
C THR A 336 11.30 2.71 19.79
N ASN A 337 10.95 3.26 20.96
CA ASN A 337 11.85 3.41 22.10
C ASN A 337 11.28 2.89 23.44
N LEU A 338 10.32 1.96 23.41
CA LEU A 338 9.73 1.39 24.64
C LEU A 338 10.78 0.79 25.59
N GLN A 339 11.84 0.18 25.03
CA GLN A 339 12.99 -0.38 25.77
C GLN A 339 13.66 0.61 26.72
N CYS A 340 13.55 1.92 26.50
CA CYS A 340 14.18 2.92 27.38
C CYS A 340 13.44 3.03 28.74
N ILE A 341 12.17 2.64 28.81
CA ILE A 341 11.36 2.70 30.05
C ILE A 341 11.03 1.33 30.64
N THR A 342 11.39 0.22 29.97
CA THR A 342 11.13 -1.15 30.47
C THR A 342 11.80 -1.42 31.80
N GLY A 343 12.98 -0.84 32.07
CA GLY A 343 13.68 -0.97 33.35
C GLY A 343 12.96 -0.34 34.55
N ASN A 344 11.95 0.51 34.34
CA ASN A 344 11.17 1.15 35.42
C ASN A 344 9.70 0.73 35.36
N SER A 345 9.34 -0.27 36.19
CA SER A 345 7.98 -0.84 36.25
C SER A 345 6.88 0.18 36.49
N SER A 346 7.14 1.19 37.32
CA SER A 346 6.15 2.23 37.64
C SER A 346 5.87 3.13 36.43
N MET A 347 6.91 3.54 35.72
CA MET A 347 6.82 4.41 34.56
C MET A 347 6.14 3.69 33.39
N LEU A 348 6.54 2.44 33.13
CA LEU A 348 5.91 1.61 32.11
C LEU A 348 4.41 1.36 32.40
N SER A 349 4.05 1.09 33.65
CA SER A 349 2.64 0.90 34.05
C SER A 349 1.79 2.15 33.80
N ILE A 350 2.27 3.33 34.20
CA ILE A 350 1.58 4.60 33.96
C ILE A 350 1.45 4.87 32.46
N TYR A 351 2.50 4.59 31.68
CA TYR A 351 2.48 4.75 30.23
C TYR A 351 1.40 3.88 29.57
N LEU A 352 1.35 2.59 29.91
CA LEU A 352 0.32 1.67 29.39
C LEU A 352 -1.09 2.08 29.80
N GLN A 353 -1.28 2.58 31.03
CA GLN A 353 -2.57 3.11 31.49
C GLN A 353 -2.99 4.35 30.69
N GLN A 354 -2.06 5.25 30.34
CA GLN A 354 -2.35 6.41 29.48
C GLN A 354 -2.71 5.99 28.06
N MET A 355 -2.00 5.00 27.49
CA MET A 355 -2.35 4.45 26.18
C MET A 355 -3.73 3.81 26.18
N LEU A 356 -4.11 3.15 27.27
CA LEU A 356 -5.48 2.65 27.47
C LEU A 356 -6.48 3.81 27.56
N GLY A 357 -6.16 4.88 28.29
CA GLY A 357 -6.99 6.09 28.36
C GLY A 357 -7.27 6.71 26.99
N PHE A 358 -6.25 6.83 26.13
CA PHE A 358 -6.44 7.28 24.74
C PHE A 358 -7.26 6.29 23.90
N PHE A 359 -7.10 4.98 24.14
CA PHE A 359 -7.89 3.96 23.44
C PHE A 359 -9.38 4.06 23.80
N GLN A 360 -9.70 4.33 25.07
CA GLN A 360 -11.06 4.47 25.57
C GLN A 360 -11.68 5.86 25.30
N HIS A 361 -10.88 6.81 24.81
CA HIS A 361 -11.31 8.18 24.61
C HIS A 361 -12.52 8.26 23.65
N TYR A 362 -13.42 9.21 23.88
CA TYR A 362 -14.65 9.33 23.10
C TYR A 362 -14.39 9.72 21.63
N LYS A 363 -13.47 10.66 21.39
CA LYS A 363 -13.04 11.06 20.03
C LYS A 363 -12.32 9.94 19.27
N LEU A 364 -12.70 9.73 18.01
CA LEU A 364 -12.16 8.66 17.17
C LEU A 364 -10.68 8.87 16.79
N GLY A 365 -10.26 10.13 16.58
CA GLY A 365 -8.88 10.45 16.19
C GLY A 365 -7.83 9.95 17.20
N LEU A 366 -8.07 10.17 18.49
CA LEU A 366 -7.19 9.74 19.58
C LEU A 366 -7.20 8.22 19.78
N HIS A 367 -8.40 7.61 19.73
CA HIS A 367 -8.55 6.16 19.75
C HIS A 367 -7.74 5.50 18.63
N TYR A 368 -7.84 6.04 17.40
CA TYR A 368 -7.19 5.47 16.24
C TYR A 368 -5.66 5.48 16.37
N GLN A 369 -5.07 6.54 16.92
CA GLN A 369 -3.62 6.57 17.16
C GLN A 369 -3.20 5.52 18.19
N SER A 370 -3.91 5.42 19.31
CA SER A 370 -3.63 4.40 20.34
C SER A 370 -3.82 2.97 19.82
N LEU A 371 -4.80 2.72 18.94
CA LEU A 371 -4.99 1.42 18.28
C LEU A 371 -3.73 0.97 17.52
N LEU A 372 -3.03 1.88 16.83
CA LEU A 372 -1.80 1.54 16.11
C LEU A 372 -0.70 1.07 17.07
N PHE A 373 -0.56 1.74 18.22
CA PHE A 373 0.36 1.33 19.28
C PHE A 373 0.04 -0.06 19.83
N TRP A 374 -1.22 -0.29 20.23
CA TRP A 374 -1.62 -1.59 20.80
C TRP A 374 -1.44 -2.74 19.80
N LEU A 375 -1.70 -2.51 18.51
CA LEU A 375 -1.43 -3.51 17.48
C LEU A 375 0.05 -3.85 17.37
N ALA A 376 0.93 -2.86 17.33
CA ALA A 376 2.37 -3.08 17.25
C ALA A 376 2.88 -3.83 18.49
N LEU A 377 2.48 -3.39 19.69
CA LEU A 377 2.88 -4.00 20.96
C LEU A 377 2.40 -5.47 21.04
N MET A 378 1.11 -5.72 20.82
CA MET A 378 0.54 -7.05 20.97
C MET A 378 1.11 -8.05 19.94
N ARG A 379 1.44 -7.59 18.72
CA ARG A 379 2.14 -8.44 17.74
C ARG A 379 3.51 -8.88 18.26
N ASP A 380 4.30 -7.95 18.81
CA ASP A 380 5.62 -8.28 19.35
C ASP A 380 5.57 -9.22 20.57
N LEU A 381 4.53 -9.09 21.39
CA LEU A 381 4.30 -9.97 22.55
C LEU A 381 3.89 -11.41 22.15
N VAL A 382 3.19 -11.57 21.02
CA VAL A 382 2.73 -12.89 20.53
C VAL A 382 3.81 -13.62 19.73
N MET A 383 4.77 -12.92 19.12
CA MET A 383 5.86 -13.55 18.38
C MET A 383 6.78 -14.37 19.29
N LYS A 384 6.81 -15.70 19.10
CA LYS A 384 7.75 -16.61 19.80
C LYS A 384 9.20 -16.17 19.52
N PRO A 385 10.10 -16.19 20.53
CA PRO A 385 11.51 -15.90 20.31
C PRO A 385 12.10 -16.90 19.31
N LYS A 386 12.76 -16.41 18.26
CA LYS A 386 13.53 -17.25 17.33
C LYS A 386 14.73 -17.80 18.10
N VAL A 387 14.67 -19.06 18.52
CA VAL A 387 15.85 -19.80 18.98
C VAL A 387 16.73 -20.08 17.77
N THR A 388 17.60 -19.14 17.39
CA THR A 388 18.67 -19.40 16.43
C THR A 388 19.81 -20.11 17.16
N SER A 389 19.97 -21.40 16.91
CA SER A 389 21.17 -22.16 17.26
C SER A 389 22.35 -21.66 16.40
N ALA A 390 23.07 -20.64 16.88
CA ALA A 390 24.38 -20.25 16.36
C ALA A 390 25.45 -20.44 17.45
N PRO A 391 26.67 -20.90 17.11
CA PRO A 391 27.66 -21.28 18.09
C PRO A 391 28.34 -20.05 18.71
N SER A 392 28.34 -20.00 20.05
CA SER A 392 29.28 -19.32 20.94
C SER A 392 29.82 -17.94 20.53
N GLY A 393 29.20 -16.87 21.08
CA GLY A 393 29.82 -15.55 21.20
C GLY A 393 28.85 -14.36 21.11
N ASP A 394 27.81 -14.33 21.95
CA ASP A 394 27.09 -13.12 22.43
C ASP A 394 25.77 -13.55 23.10
N VAL A 395 25.84 -14.01 24.35
CA VAL A 395 24.70 -14.59 25.10
C VAL A 395 23.95 -13.53 25.93
N SER A 396 24.44 -12.30 26.04
CA SER A 396 23.82 -11.27 26.90
C SER A 396 22.59 -10.59 26.28
N GLY A 397 22.54 -10.41 24.95
CA GLY A 397 21.49 -9.65 24.28
C GLY A 397 20.12 -10.34 24.18
N SER A 398 20.08 -11.67 23.97
CA SER A 398 18.80 -12.38 23.83
C SER A 398 18.08 -12.59 25.17
N ALA A 399 18.83 -12.87 26.24
CA ALA A 399 18.26 -13.09 27.57
C ALA A 399 17.63 -11.81 28.16
N GLN A 400 18.16 -10.63 27.80
CA GLN A 400 17.63 -9.35 28.25
C GLN A 400 16.31 -8.99 27.56
N LEU A 401 16.21 -9.20 26.24
CA LEU A 401 14.96 -9.02 25.48
C LEU A 401 13.84 -9.94 25.96
N ASP A 402 14.15 -11.18 26.32
CA ASP A 402 13.16 -12.13 26.83
C ASP A 402 12.61 -11.72 28.22
N ASN A 403 13.47 -11.18 29.11
CA ASN A 403 13.04 -10.65 30.41
C ASN A 403 12.15 -9.39 30.26
N GLU A 404 12.47 -8.49 29.33
CA GLU A 404 11.67 -7.28 29.06
C GLU A 404 10.27 -7.64 28.54
N LYS A 405 10.17 -8.61 27.62
CA LYS A 405 8.89 -9.12 27.12
C LYS A 405 8.06 -9.75 28.24
N GLN A 406 8.67 -10.55 29.10
CA GLN A 406 7.97 -11.17 30.22
C GLN A 406 7.43 -10.15 31.22
N MET A 407 8.17 -9.07 31.45
CA MET A 407 7.74 -7.96 32.29
C MET A 407 6.55 -7.21 31.69
N ILE A 408 6.57 -6.87 30.39
CA ILE A 408 5.44 -6.24 29.71
C ILE A 408 4.21 -7.17 29.75
N LEU A 409 4.38 -8.47 29.49
CA LEU A 409 3.29 -9.46 29.59
C LEU A 409 2.64 -9.50 30.98
N SER A 410 3.42 -9.29 32.05
CA SER A 410 2.88 -9.23 33.41
C SER A 410 2.00 -8.00 33.67
N LEU A 411 2.29 -6.88 33.00
CA LEU A 411 1.53 -5.63 33.11
C LEU A 411 0.29 -5.63 32.20
N VAL A 412 0.34 -6.32 31.05
CA VAL A 412 -0.81 -6.53 30.17
C VAL A 412 -1.75 -7.59 30.78
N ASN A 413 -2.46 -7.17 31.82
CA ASN A 413 -3.38 -7.99 32.60
C ASN A 413 -4.82 -7.90 32.08
N GLU A 414 -5.75 -8.53 32.80
CA GLU A 414 -7.18 -8.52 32.43
C GLU A 414 -7.82 -7.12 32.51
N ASP A 415 -7.30 -6.25 33.38
CA ASP A 415 -7.77 -4.86 33.53
C ASP A 415 -7.45 -3.99 32.31
N ILE A 416 -6.42 -4.34 31.53
CA ILE A 416 -6.10 -3.68 30.26
C ILE A 416 -6.83 -4.34 29.10
N CYS A 417 -6.75 -5.68 29.00
CA CYS A 417 -7.34 -6.42 27.88
C CYS A 417 -8.88 -6.34 27.83
N GLY A 418 -9.54 -6.36 28.99
CA GLY A 418 -11.00 -6.32 29.10
C GLY A 418 -11.59 -5.04 28.49
N PRO A 419 -11.17 -3.85 28.93
CA PRO A 419 -11.66 -2.60 28.37
C PRO A 419 -11.29 -2.38 26.90
N ILE A 420 -10.12 -2.87 26.45
CA ILE A 420 -9.78 -2.84 25.02
C ILE A 420 -10.81 -3.63 24.21
N LEU A 421 -11.19 -4.84 24.65
CA LEU A 421 -12.21 -5.64 23.98
C LEU A 421 -13.58 -4.92 23.99
N ASP A 422 -13.99 -4.39 25.14
CA ASP A 422 -15.29 -3.72 25.28
C ASP A 422 -15.43 -2.51 24.35
N VAL A 423 -14.41 -1.64 24.29
CA VAL A 423 -14.38 -0.48 23.37
C VAL A 423 -14.31 -0.93 21.92
N SER A 424 -13.51 -1.96 21.64
CA SER A 424 -13.42 -2.52 20.29
C SER A 424 -14.77 -3.04 19.81
N PHE A 425 -15.53 -3.77 20.64
CA PHE A 425 -16.88 -4.24 20.26
C PHE A 425 -17.84 -3.08 19.96
N GLN A 426 -17.75 -1.97 20.70
CA GLN A 426 -18.59 -0.79 20.48
C GLN A 426 -18.25 -0.04 19.18
N ARG A 427 -16.95 0.07 18.83
CA ARG A 427 -16.46 0.82 17.66
C ARG A 427 -16.54 0.05 16.33
N MET A 428 -17.06 -1.18 16.33
CA MET A 428 -17.24 -2.01 15.12
C MET A 428 -18.45 -1.62 14.25
N ILE A 429 -19.15 -0.53 14.58
CA ILE A 429 -20.36 -0.02 13.90
C ILE A 429 -20.12 1.41 13.38
N ARG A 430 -20.70 1.75 12.22
CA ARG A 430 -20.67 3.12 11.64
C ARG A 430 -21.65 4.06 12.34
N ARG A 431 -21.34 5.35 12.38
CA ARG A 431 -22.20 6.42 12.95
C ARG A 431 -23.61 6.41 12.35
N GLU A 432 -23.73 6.30 11.03
CA GLU A 432 -25.03 6.28 10.32
C GLU A 432 -25.95 5.13 10.72
N LYS A 433 -25.38 4.07 11.29
CA LYS A 433 -26.10 2.88 11.77
C LYS A 433 -26.32 2.88 13.28
N ALA A 434 -25.99 3.96 14.00
CA ALA A 434 -26.16 4.09 15.44
C ALA A 434 -27.07 5.28 15.79
N PHE A 435 -28.13 5.06 16.58
CA PHE A 435 -29.01 6.13 17.05
C PHE A 435 -28.53 6.69 18.41
N PRO A 436 -28.53 8.01 18.64
CA PRO A 436 -28.35 8.58 19.97
C PRO A 436 -29.58 8.24 20.82
N GLY A 437 -29.41 7.37 21.82
CA GLY A 437 -30.47 6.92 22.73
C GLY A 437 -30.57 5.40 22.94
N SER A 438 -29.76 4.57 22.28
CA SER A 438 -29.72 3.14 22.61
C SER A 438 -29.12 2.92 24.00
N SER A 439 -29.73 2.04 24.79
CA SER A 439 -29.36 1.69 26.18
C SER A 439 -27.97 1.02 26.33
N PHE A 440 -27.17 0.96 25.28
CA PHE A 440 -25.95 0.14 25.17
C PHE A 440 -24.63 0.91 25.14
N ALA A 441 -24.64 2.24 25.32
CA ALA A 441 -23.43 3.06 25.39
C ALA A 441 -23.46 4.01 26.61
N PRO A 442 -22.66 3.78 27.67
CA PRO A 442 -22.62 4.66 28.84
C PRO A 442 -22.00 6.05 28.57
N VAL A 443 -21.36 6.27 27.42
CA VAL A 443 -20.84 7.56 26.96
C VAL A 443 -20.90 7.51 25.42
N THR A 444 -21.46 8.52 24.75
CA THR A 444 -21.56 8.56 23.27
C THR A 444 -20.17 8.65 22.63
N LEU A 445 -19.52 7.50 22.43
CA LEU A 445 -18.28 7.39 21.66
C LEU A 445 -18.53 7.90 20.23
N GLU A 446 -17.57 8.66 19.70
CA GLU A 446 -17.56 9.06 18.30
C GLU A 446 -17.27 7.82 17.43
N LEU A 447 -18.27 7.43 16.65
CA LEU A 447 -18.17 6.33 15.69
C LEU A 447 -17.69 6.84 14.34
N TRP A 448 -17.18 5.92 13.52
CA TRP A 448 -16.68 6.22 12.18
C TRP A 448 -17.74 6.89 11.30
N SER A 449 -17.36 8.00 10.66
CA SER A 449 -18.06 8.68 9.56
C SER A 449 -17.18 8.71 8.32
N ASP A 450 -17.79 8.77 7.13
CA ASP A 450 -17.04 8.84 5.87
C ASP A 450 -16.30 10.19 5.70
N ASP A 451 -16.62 11.20 6.52
CA ASP A 451 -15.89 12.48 6.64
C ASP A 451 -14.53 12.37 7.38
N PHE A 452 -14.17 11.18 7.89
CA PHE A 452 -12.88 10.96 8.57
C PHE A 452 -11.75 10.83 7.52
N GLU A 453 -11.41 11.95 6.89
CA GLU A 453 -10.47 12.04 5.77
C GLU A 453 -9.05 11.60 6.15
N GLY A 454 -8.37 10.91 5.23
CA GLY A 454 -6.92 10.65 5.27
C GLY A 454 -6.45 9.41 6.04
N LYS A 455 -7.32 8.62 6.67
CA LYS A 455 -6.91 7.43 7.48
C LYS A 455 -7.43 6.06 6.98
N GLY A 456 -7.88 5.99 5.72
CA GLY A 456 -8.36 4.78 5.05
C GLY A 456 -9.88 4.58 5.19
N ASP A 457 -10.41 3.45 4.71
CA ASP A 457 -11.84 3.14 4.80
C ASP A 457 -12.21 2.45 6.11
N PHE A 458 -13.50 2.51 6.49
CA PHE A 458 -14.05 1.78 7.64
C PHE A 458 -13.70 0.28 7.64
N SER A 459 -13.58 -0.35 6.46
CA SER A 459 -13.20 -1.77 6.33
C SER A 459 -11.78 -2.04 6.85
N GLN A 460 -10.83 -1.14 6.58
CA GLN A 460 -9.46 -1.24 7.05
C GLN A 460 -9.37 -1.00 8.56
N TYR A 461 -10.11 -0.01 9.06
CA TYR A 461 -10.24 0.24 10.50
C TYR A 461 -10.83 -0.97 11.25
N ARG A 462 -11.91 -1.56 10.73
CA ARG A 462 -12.53 -2.78 11.27
C ARG A 462 -11.56 -3.96 11.27
N SER A 463 -10.76 -4.12 10.20
CA SER A 463 -9.72 -5.16 10.12
C SER A 463 -8.68 -5.01 11.22
N LYS A 464 -8.23 -3.78 11.50
CA LYS A 464 -7.29 -3.46 12.60
C LYS A 464 -7.86 -3.82 13.97
N LEU A 465 -9.12 -3.47 14.25
CA LEU A 465 -9.78 -3.85 15.51
C LEU A 465 -9.89 -5.37 15.66
N LEU A 466 -10.28 -6.08 14.59
CA LEU A 466 -10.36 -7.54 14.60
C LEU A 466 -8.99 -8.18 14.83
N GLU A 467 -7.94 -7.67 14.20
CA GLU A 467 -6.58 -8.17 14.44
C GLU A 467 -6.18 -8.01 15.92
N LEU A 468 -6.46 -6.86 16.53
CA LEU A 468 -6.20 -6.63 17.95
C LEU A 468 -6.96 -7.65 18.84
N MET A 469 -8.23 -7.92 18.52
CA MET A 469 -9.02 -8.95 19.22
C MET A 469 -8.40 -10.35 19.08
N LYS A 470 -7.84 -10.72 17.91
CA LYS A 470 -7.14 -12.00 17.74
C LYS A 470 -5.92 -12.09 18.64
N LEU A 471 -5.11 -11.05 18.66
CA LEU A 471 -3.88 -11.01 19.47
C LEU A 471 -4.23 -11.15 20.96
N ILE A 472 -5.26 -10.44 21.44
CA ILE A 472 -5.73 -10.58 22.83
C ILE A 472 -6.27 -11.99 23.08
N ALA A 473 -7.04 -12.58 22.15
CA ALA A 473 -7.54 -13.94 22.28
C ALA A 473 -6.40 -14.98 22.36
N SER A 474 -5.27 -14.74 21.68
CA SER A 474 -4.09 -15.60 21.76
C SER A 474 -3.35 -15.49 23.10
N LEU A 475 -3.34 -14.29 23.72
CA LEU A 475 -2.68 -14.06 25.01
C LEU A 475 -3.55 -14.43 26.22
N LYS A 476 -4.85 -14.13 26.17
CA LYS A 476 -5.84 -14.29 27.25
C LYS A 476 -7.14 -14.92 26.71
N PRO A 477 -7.13 -16.22 26.33
CA PRO A 477 -8.23 -16.86 25.63
C PRO A 477 -9.53 -16.93 26.45
N ILE A 478 -9.45 -17.17 27.77
CA ILE A 478 -10.63 -17.27 28.65
C ILE A 478 -11.36 -15.92 28.75
N LEU A 479 -10.61 -14.84 29.01
CA LEU A 479 -11.16 -13.48 29.10
C LEU A 479 -11.85 -13.07 27.78
N ALA A 480 -11.17 -13.25 26.65
CA ALA A 480 -11.70 -12.91 25.34
C ALA A 480 -12.98 -13.71 25.02
N SER A 481 -12.98 -15.01 25.32
CA SER A 481 -14.11 -15.91 25.09
C SER A 481 -15.31 -15.58 25.98
N SER A 482 -15.09 -15.28 27.27
CA SER A 482 -16.17 -14.86 28.17
C SER A 482 -16.79 -13.55 27.70
N LYS A 483 -15.97 -12.52 27.47
CA LYS A 483 -16.42 -11.18 27.07
C LYS A 483 -17.23 -11.19 25.78
N VAL A 484 -16.79 -11.94 24.75
CA VAL A 484 -17.55 -12.04 23.50
C VAL A 484 -18.84 -12.83 23.68
N SER A 485 -18.82 -13.91 24.48
CA SER A 485 -20.03 -14.69 24.80
C SER A 485 -21.06 -13.83 25.53
N ASP A 486 -20.65 -13.12 26.59
CA ASP A 486 -21.50 -12.22 27.37
C ASP A 486 -22.10 -11.11 26.50
N ARG A 487 -21.31 -10.57 25.57
CA ARG A 487 -21.78 -9.55 24.62
C ARG A 487 -22.82 -10.12 23.65
N VAL A 488 -22.63 -11.35 23.17
CA VAL A 488 -23.62 -12.02 22.31
C VAL A 488 -24.91 -12.29 23.09
N PHE A 489 -24.81 -12.80 24.32
CA PHE A 489 -25.97 -13.02 25.20
C PHE A 489 -26.76 -11.73 25.45
N LEU A 490 -26.06 -10.62 25.74
CA LEU A 490 -26.68 -9.32 25.96
C LEU A 490 -27.50 -8.86 24.75
N ILE A 491 -26.92 -8.95 23.55
CA ILE A 491 -27.56 -8.47 22.31
C ILE A 491 -28.75 -9.35 21.92
N ILE A 492 -28.61 -10.67 22.02
CA ILE A 492 -29.65 -11.62 21.62
C ILE A 492 -30.88 -11.56 22.55
N ASN A 493 -30.66 -11.34 23.86
CA ASN A 493 -31.74 -11.28 24.84
C ASN A 493 -32.41 -9.90 24.96
N THR A 494 -31.98 -8.92 24.17
CA THR A 494 -32.62 -7.61 24.14
C THR A 494 -33.96 -7.67 23.39
N PRO A 495 -35.08 -7.21 23.96
CA PRO A 495 -36.38 -7.30 23.30
C PRO A 495 -36.48 -6.37 22.08
N PHE A 496 -36.67 -6.94 20.88
CA PHE A 496 -36.93 -6.18 19.65
C PHE A 496 -38.40 -5.75 19.58
N ALA A 497 -38.66 -4.46 19.32
CA ALA A 497 -40.01 -3.94 19.17
C ALA A 497 -40.59 -4.23 17.76
N SER A 498 -41.16 -5.43 17.55
CA SER A 498 -42.04 -5.85 16.42
C SER A 498 -41.55 -5.71 14.96
N LEU A 499 -40.53 -4.91 14.67
CA LEU A 499 -39.79 -4.85 13.42
C LEU A 499 -38.33 -4.61 13.81
N VAL A 500 -37.41 -5.53 13.50
CA VAL A 500 -36.00 -5.33 13.84
C VAL A 500 -35.46 -4.14 13.04
N PRO A 501 -35.09 -3.02 13.68
CA PRO A 501 -34.46 -1.90 12.98
C PRO A 501 -33.16 -2.37 12.30
N LEU A 502 -32.86 -1.80 11.12
CA LEU A 502 -31.61 -2.07 10.36
C LEU A 502 -30.32 -1.91 11.22
N GLN A 503 -30.42 -1.15 12.31
CA GLN A 503 -29.36 -0.83 13.26
C GLN A 503 -29.07 -2.00 14.22
N ASP A 504 -30.10 -2.68 14.71
CA ASP A 504 -29.95 -3.84 15.60
C ASP A 504 -29.30 -5.01 14.85
N LEU A 505 -29.62 -5.16 13.55
CA LEU A 505 -28.93 -6.10 12.65
C LEU A 505 -27.44 -5.76 12.49
N ALA A 506 -27.10 -4.48 12.34
CA ALA A 506 -25.70 -4.06 12.20
C ALA A 506 -24.88 -4.32 13.48
N MET A 507 -25.51 -4.23 14.66
CA MET A 507 -24.89 -4.59 15.93
C MET A 507 -24.69 -6.10 16.06
N MET A 508 -25.66 -6.92 15.67
CA MET A 508 -25.49 -8.37 15.64
C MET A 508 -24.38 -8.80 14.66
N GLU A 509 -24.34 -8.21 13.45
CA GLU A 509 -23.29 -8.49 12.47
C GLU A 509 -21.90 -8.05 12.95
N SER A 510 -21.80 -6.98 13.74
CA SER A 510 -20.50 -6.54 14.28
C SER A 510 -19.95 -7.55 15.27
N VAL A 511 -20.79 -8.03 16.19
CA VAL A 511 -20.40 -8.99 17.23
C VAL A 511 -20.24 -10.41 16.67
N GLN A 512 -21.02 -10.80 15.65
CA GLN A 512 -20.81 -12.09 14.96
C GLN A 512 -19.40 -12.20 14.40
N VAL A 513 -18.89 -11.16 13.72
CA VAL A 513 -17.53 -11.18 13.18
C VAL A 513 -16.49 -11.15 14.29
N SER A 514 -16.73 -10.44 15.40
CA SER A 514 -15.87 -10.53 16.59
C SER A 514 -15.82 -11.94 17.19
N LEU A 515 -16.95 -12.64 17.26
CA LEU A 515 -17.03 -14.03 17.73
C LEU A 515 -16.26 -14.97 16.80
N GLU A 516 -16.51 -14.92 15.49
CA GLU A 516 -15.82 -15.74 14.48
C GLU A 516 -14.30 -15.60 14.61
N ASN A 517 -13.86 -14.36 14.79
CA ASN A 517 -12.47 -13.99 14.87
C ASN A 517 -11.77 -14.50 16.16
N ILE A 518 -12.45 -14.40 17.31
CA ILE A 518 -11.95 -14.91 18.60
C ILE A 518 -11.96 -16.44 18.62
N VAL A 519 -13.06 -17.08 18.20
CA VAL A 519 -13.17 -18.54 18.16
C VAL A 519 -12.12 -19.13 17.22
N ALA A 520 -11.94 -18.55 16.03
CA ALA A 520 -10.86 -18.95 15.14
C ALA A 520 -9.49 -18.82 15.84
N SER A 521 -9.18 -17.71 16.50
CA SER A 521 -7.89 -17.55 17.18
C SER A 521 -7.65 -18.53 18.33
N VAL A 522 -8.71 -18.97 19.01
CA VAL A 522 -8.61 -19.90 20.16
C VAL A 522 -8.51 -21.36 19.69
N PHE A 523 -9.20 -21.73 18.61
CA PHE A 523 -9.33 -23.11 18.15
C PHE A 523 -8.56 -23.44 16.85
N ASP A 524 -7.86 -22.47 16.24
CA ASP A 524 -7.04 -22.70 15.06
C ASP A 524 -5.71 -23.40 15.43
N GLY A 525 -5.34 -24.42 14.65
CA GLY A 525 -4.31 -25.41 15.00
C GLY A 525 -2.86 -24.92 15.03
N SER A 526 -2.63 -23.61 14.89
CA SER A 526 -1.29 -22.97 14.93
C SER A 526 -0.81 -22.66 16.35
N ASN A 527 -1.75 -22.42 17.28
CA ASN A 527 -1.49 -22.40 18.72
C ASN A 527 -1.67 -23.83 19.23
N GLU A 528 -0.65 -24.65 19.04
CA GLU A 528 -0.54 -26.03 19.53
C GLU A 528 -1.46 -26.32 20.73
N PHE A 529 -2.61 -26.91 20.41
CA PHE A 529 -3.56 -27.63 21.26
C PHE A 529 -2.89 -28.80 22.05
N SER A 530 -1.56 -28.89 22.03
CA SER A 530 -0.72 -29.89 22.66
C SER A 530 0.01 -29.39 23.92
N GLY A 531 -0.18 -28.12 24.34
CA GLY A 531 0.49 -27.55 25.52
C GLY A 531 -0.41 -26.90 26.60
N GLY A 532 -1.70 -26.69 26.33
CA GLY A 532 -2.63 -26.10 27.31
C GLY A 532 -3.11 -27.14 28.32
N GLY A 533 -3.10 -26.80 29.61
CA GLY A 533 -3.66 -27.68 30.65
C GLY A 533 -5.11 -28.07 30.34
N THR A 534 -5.47 -29.32 30.60
CA THR A 534 -6.83 -29.87 30.40
C THR A 534 -7.94 -28.99 31.01
N GLU A 535 -7.63 -28.25 32.07
CA GLU A 535 -8.53 -27.30 32.71
C GLU A 535 -8.89 -26.08 31.85
N LEU A 536 -7.92 -25.50 31.12
CA LEU A 536 -8.16 -24.36 30.22
C LEU A 536 -9.07 -24.77 29.06
N HIS A 537 -8.88 -25.99 28.54
CA HIS A 537 -9.75 -26.56 27.52
C HIS A 537 -11.18 -26.75 28.04
N LEU A 538 -11.36 -27.33 29.23
CA LEU A 538 -12.69 -27.51 29.82
C LEU A 538 -13.39 -26.17 30.07
N ALA A 539 -12.66 -25.15 30.53
CA ALA A 539 -13.22 -23.82 30.75
C ALA A 539 -13.72 -23.18 29.44
N LEU A 540 -12.91 -23.21 28.37
CA LEU A 540 -13.28 -22.68 27.06
C LEU A 540 -14.46 -23.45 26.46
N CYS A 541 -14.48 -24.78 26.57
CA CYS A 541 -15.58 -25.60 26.08
C CYS A 541 -16.89 -25.27 26.79
N ARG A 542 -16.89 -25.07 28.12
CA ARG A 542 -18.09 -24.69 28.88
C ARG A 542 -18.67 -23.35 28.43
N ILE A 543 -17.82 -22.35 28.17
CA ILE A 543 -18.24 -21.02 27.71
C ILE A 543 -18.99 -21.13 26.37
N PHE A 544 -18.38 -21.80 25.38
CA PHE A 544 -18.97 -21.90 24.05
C PHE A 544 -20.10 -22.93 23.95
N GLU A 545 -20.11 -23.96 24.78
CA GLU A 545 -21.24 -24.88 24.90
C GLU A 545 -22.50 -24.13 25.37
N GLY A 546 -22.40 -23.33 26.43
CA GLY A 546 -23.52 -22.52 26.92
C GLY A 546 -24.05 -21.56 25.86
N LEU A 547 -23.14 -20.91 25.12
CA LEU A 547 -23.50 -20.03 24.01
C LEU A 547 -24.21 -20.80 22.87
N LEU A 548 -23.67 -21.95 22.47
CA LEU A 548 -24.23 -22.75 21.39
C LEU A 548 -25.63 -23.28 21.73
N GLN A 549 -25.83 -23.79 22.95
CA GLN A 549 -27.13 -24.25 23.43
C GLN A 549 -28.18 -23.12 23.37
N HIS A 550 -27.79 -21.91 23.76
CA HIS A 550 -28.67 -20.75 23.65
C HIS A 550 -29.01 -20.42 22.20
N LEU A 551 -28.03 -20.38 21.30
CA LEU A 551 -28.26 -20.12 19.87
C LEU A 551 -29.17 -21.19 19.21
N LEU A 552 -29.01 -22.47 19.58
CA LEU A 552 -29.86 -23.56 19.09
C LEU A 552 -31.32 -23.40 19.54
N SER A 553 -31.57 -22.78 20.69
CA SER A 553 -32.91 -22.55 21.25
C SER A 553 -33.72 -21.45 20.54
N LEU A 554 -33.06 -20.54 19.81
CA LEU A 554 -33.70 -19.37 19.18
C LEU A 554 -34.64 -19.74 18.03
N LYS A 555 -35.84 -19.18 17.97
CA LYS A 555 -36.86 -19.51 16.93
C LYS A 555 -37.08 -18.40 15.91
N TRP A 556 -36.00 -17.77 15.43
CA TRP A 556 -36.10 -16.71 14.44
C TRP A 556 -36.47 -17.25 13.06
N SER A 557 -37.50 -16.66 12.44
CA SER A 557 -38.02 -17.03 11.12
C SER A 557 -37.90 -15.91 10.07
N GLU A 558 -37.53 -14.70 10.48
CA GLU A 558 -37.31 -13.59 9.56
C GLU A 558 -36.01 -13.79 8.76
N PRO A 559 -36.00 -13.59 7.42
CA PRO A 559 -34.83 -13.87 6.59
C PRO A 559 -33.51 -13.24 7.08
N ALA A 560 -33.53 -11.98 7.51
CA ALA A 560 -32.34 -11.28 7.99
C ALA A 560 -31.80 -11.88 9.30
N LEU A 561 -32.69 -12.26 10.23
CA LEU A 561 -32.31 -12.91 11.48
C LEU A 561 -31.83 -14.35 11.26
N VAL A 562 -32.45 -15.09 10.34
CA VAL A 562 -32.01 -16.44 9.95
C VAL A 562 -30.60 -16.39 9.35
N GLU A 563 -30.33 -15.41 8.50
CA GLU A 563 -29.00 -15.20 7.92
C GLU A 563 -27.93 -14.97 9.00
N ILE A 564 -28.21 -14.08 9.96
CA ILE A 564 -27.34 -13.79 11.09
C ILE A 564 -27.14 -15.01 11.98
N LEU A 565 -28.21 -15.75 12.30
CA LEU A 565 -28.13 -16.96 13.12
C LEU A 565 -27.26 -18.04 12.44
N GLY A 566 -27.39 -18.21 11.12
CA GLY A 566 -26.50 -19.07 10.34
C GLY A 566 -25.03 -18.66 10.47
N ARG A 567 -24.74 -17.35 10.38
CA ARG A 567 -23.36 -16.82 10.56
C ARG A 567 -22.82 -17.00 11.98
N TYR A 568 -23.66 -16.94 13.01
CA TYR A 568 -23.26 -17.28 14.39
C TYR A 568 -22.91 -18.75 14.55
N MET A 569 -23.64 -19.66 13.89
CA MET A 569 -23.29 -21.08 13.87
C MET A 569 -21.98 -21.34 13.12
N ASP A 570 -21.76 -20.63 12.01
CA ASP A 570 -20.49 -20.70 11.26
C ASP A 570 -19.30 -20.31 12.13
N ALA A 571 -19.44 -19.24 12.93
CA ALA A 571 -18.40 -18.74 13.83
C ALA A 571 -17.94 -19.80 14.85
N LEU A 572 -18.86 -20.67 15.29
CA LEU A 572 -18.58 -21.76 16.23
C LEU A 572 -18.08 -23.04 15.55
N GLY A 573 -17.92 -23.04 14.23
CA GLY A 573 -17.45 -24.18 13.46
C GLY A 573 -16.12 -24.79 13.96
N PRO A 574 -15.07 -24.00 14.26
CA PRO A 574 -13.80 -24.53 14.81
C PRO A 574 -13.95 -25.20 16.17
N PHE A 575 -14.86 -24.71 17.03
CA PHE A 575 -15.17 -25.32 18.32
C PHE A 575 -15.76 -26.73 18.15
N MET A 576 -16.59 -26.95 17.13
CA MET A 576 -17.23 -28.25 16.85
C MET A 576 -16.23 -29.37 16.51
N LYS A 577 -15.01 -29.04 16.07
CA LYS A 577 -13.94 -30.01 15.86
C LYS A 577 -13.57 -30.74 17.16
N TYR A 578 -13.64 -30.04 18.29
CA TYR A 578 -13.28 -30.54 19.62
C TYR A 578 -14.50 -30.95 20.45
N TYR A 579 -15.71 -30.62 19.99
CA TYR A 579 -16.98 -31.00 20.62
C TYR A 579 -17.94 -31.63 19.60
N PRO A 580 -17.69 -32.89 19.18
CA PRO A 580 -18.43 -33.53 18.08
C PRO A 580 -19.91 -33.74 18.38
N ASP A 581 -20.29 -33.92 19.65
CA ASP A 581 -21.68 -34.19 20.05
C ASP A 581 -22.65 -33.06 19.67
N ALA A 582 -22.16 -31.82 19.55
CA ALA A 582 -22.98 -30.69 19.15
C ALA A 582 -23.28 -30.62 17.65
N VAL A 583 -22.50 -31.31 16.80
CA VAL A 583 -22.59 -31.19 15.33
C VAL A 583 -23.97 -31.58 14.81
N GLY A 584 -24.54 -32.68 15.33
CA GLY A 584 -25.89 -33.12 14.96
C GLY A 584 -26.97 -32.10 15.28
N GLY A 585 -26.88 -31.43 16.44
CA GLY A 585 -27.81 -30.37 16.85
C GLY A 585 -27.78 -29.17 15.89
N VAL A 586 -26.58 -28.77 15.46
CA VAL A 586 -26.39 -27.66 14.51
C VAL A 586 -26.92 -28.01 13.12
N ILE A 587 -26.64 -29.22 12.61
CA ILE A 587 -27.16 -29.67 11.31
C ILE A 587 -28.70 -29.66 11.29
N ASN A 588 -29.32 -30.22 12.32
CA ASN A 588 -30.77 -30.22 12.46
C ASN A 588 -31.33 -28.79 12.50
N LYS A 589 -30.64 -27.89 13.20
CA LYS A 589 -31.01 -26.47 13.25
C LYS A 589 -30.95 -25.82 11.87
N LEU A 590 -29.87 -26.03 11.11
CA LEU A 590 -29.70 -25.43 9.78
C LEU A 590 -30.78 -25.92 8.80
N PHE A 591 -31.13 -27.21 8.80
CA PHE A 591 -32.24 -27.70 7.99
C PHE A 591 -33.60 -27.13 8.45
N GLY A 592 -33.81 -26.97 9.76
CA GLY A 592 -34.99 -26.30 10.30
C GLY A 592 -35.10 -24.84 9.85
N LEU A 593 -33.99 -24.11 9.82
CA LEU A 593 -33.93 -22.74 9.30
C LEU A 593 -34.18 -22.70 7.79
N LEU A 594 -33.57 -23.60 7.03
CA LEU A 594 -33.74 -23.66 5.57
C LEU A 594 -35.19 -23.96 5.16
N THR A 595 -35.86 -24.88 5.87
CA THR A 595 -37.26 -25.27 5.61
C THR A 595 -38.27 -24.23 6.09
N SER A 596 -37.90 -23.38 7.06
CA SER A 596 -38.75 -22.27 7.51
C SER A 596 -38.88 -21.13 6.49
N LEU A 597 -37.99 -21.06 5.50
CA LEU A 597 -37.93 -20.01 4.49
C LEU A 597 -38.64 -20.42 3.18
N PRO A 598 -39.39 -19.52 2.52
CA PRO A 598 -40.17 -19.83 1.32
C PRO A 598 -39.30 -20.20 0.10
N CYS A 599 -39.81 -21.11 -0.76
CA CYS A 599 -39.08 -21.66 -1.93
C CYS A 599 -39.50 -21.08 -3.30
N VAL A 600 -40.72 -20.52 -3.44
CA VAL A 600 -41.25 -19.98 -4.71
C VAL A 600 -41.36 -18.46 -4.62
N MET A 601 -40.77 -17.73 -5.57
CA MET A 601 -40.62 -16.27 -5.46
C MET A 601 -40.76 -15.59 -6.83
N LYS A 602 -41.88 -14.89 -7.06
CA LYS A 602 -42.15 -14.09 -8.27
C LYS A 602 -41.92 -12.57 -8.08
N ASP A 603 -41.68 -12.10 -6.86
CA ASP A 603 -41.60 -10.66 -6.54
C ASP A 603 -40.22 -10.21 -5.98
N PRO A 604 -39.73 -9.01 -6.33
CA PRO A 604 -38.47 -8.45 -5.81
C PRO A 604 -38.44 -8.22 -4.29
N SER A 605 -39.61 -8.16 -3.61
CA SER A 605 -39.76 -8.09 -2.15
C SER A 605 -39.33 -9.37 -1.42
N THR A 606 -39.11 -10.48 -2.15
CA THR A 606 -38.73 -11.79 -1.57
C THR A 606 -37.23 -12.10 -1.66
N SER A 607 -36.41 -11.18 -2.22
CA SER A 607 -34.95 -11.36 -2.39
C SER A 607 -34.19 -11.71 -1.10
N GLY A 608 -34.65 -11.20 0.06
CA GLY A 608 -34.04 -11.51 1.37
C GLY A 608 -34.13 -12.99 1.76
N ALA A 609 -35.24 -13.66 1.44
CA ALA A 609 -35.42 -15.09 1.74
C ALA A 609 -34.44 -15.97 0.92
N ARG A 610 -34.24 -15.65 -0.37
CA ARG A 610 -33.24 -16.33 -1.20
C ARG A 610 -31.83 -16.16 -0.65
N ASN A 611 -31.46 -14.94 -0.23
CA ASN A 611 -30.14 -14.69 0.36
C ASN A 611 -29.94 -15.49 1.65
N ALA A 612 -30.94 -15.50 2.54
CA ALA A 612 -30.90 -16.28 3.77
C ALA A 612 -30.77 -17.79 3.50
N ARG A 613 -31.55 -18.34 2.55
CA ARG A 613 -31.43 -19.76 2.15
C ARG A 613 -30.03 -20.09 1.62
N LEU A 614 -29.47 -19.25 0.75
CA LEU A 614 -28.11 -19.42 0.22
C LEU A 614 -27.04 -19.32 1.31
N GLN A 615 -27.20 -18.42 2.29
CA GLN A 615 -26.33 -18.34 3.46
C GLN A 615 -26.37 -19.64 4.27
N ILE A 616 -27.55 -20.19 4.55
CA ILE A 616 -27.69 -21.45 5.29
C ILE A 616 -27.04 -22.62 4.53
N CYS A 617 -27.22 -22.71 3.21
CA CYS A 617 -26.49 -23.72 2.41
C CYS A 617 -24.97 -23.50 2.43
N THR A 618 -24.51 -22.25 2.51
CA THR A 618 -23.08 -21.92 2.66
C THR A 618 -22.56 -22.30 4.05
N SER A 619 -23.40 -22.26 5.10
CA SER A 619 -23.05 -22.72 6.44
C SER A 619 -22.66 -24.19 6.47
N PHE A 620 -23.31 -25.06 5.68
CA PHE A 620 -22.89 -26.47 5.54
C PHE A 620 -21.47 -26.60 5.00
N ILE A 621 -21.07 -25.75 4.04
CA ILE A 621 -19.70 -25.72 3.50
C ILE A 621 -18.70 -25.29 4.58
N ARG A 622 -19.03 -24.25 5.35
CA ARG A 622 -18.16 -23.70 6.40
C ARG A 622 -17.97 -24.71 7.54
N ILE A 623 -19.05 -25.30 8.03
CA ILE A 623 -19.02 -26.33 9.07
C ILE A 623 -18.29 -27.58 8.60
N ALA A 624 -18.52 -28.04 7.36
CA ALA A 624 -17.80 -29.19 6.82
C ALA A 624 -16.27 -28.98 6.78
N LYS A 625 -15.80 -27.74 6.55
CA LYS A 625 -14.37 -27.40 6.61
C LYS A 625 -13.84 -27.32 8.02
N SER A 626 -14.57 -26.70 8.94
CA SER A 626 -14.09 -26.41 10.29
C SER A 626 -14.20 -27.59 11.24
N ALA A 627 -15.29 -28.36 11.16
CA ALA A 627 -15.54 -29.53 12.02
C ALA A 627 -14.76 -30.78 11.55
N ASP A 628 -14.24 -30.78 10.32
CA ASP A 628 -13.43 -31.86 9.71
C ASP A 628 -14.06 -33.25 9.93
N LYS A 629 -13.38 -34.18 10.63
CA LYS A 629 -13.88 -35.55 10.83
C LYS A 629 -15.15 -35.64 11.68
N SER A 630 -15.45 -34.63 12.51
CA SER A 630 -16.60 -34.64 13.42
C SER A 630 -17.95 -34.61 12.69
N ILE A 631 -17.99 -34.17 11.43
CA ILE A 631 -19.23 -34.12 10.63
C ILE A 631 -19.58 -35.46 9.96
N LEU A 632 -18.60 -36.35 9.77
CA LEU A 632 -18.74 -37.59 9.00
C LEU A 632 -19.88 -38.51 9.48
N PRO A 633 -20.13 -38.69 10.79
CA PRO A 633 -21.25 -39.51 11.26
C PRO A 633 -22.62 -39.05 10.78
N HIS A 634 -22.76 -37.77 10.44
CA HIS A 634 -24.03 -37.17 10.01
C HIS A 634 -24.21 -37.13 8.49
N MET A 635 -23.18 -37.45 7.71
CA MET A 635 -23.16 -37.32 6.25
C MET A 635 -24.34 -38.04 5.57
N LYS A 636 -24.67 -39.26 6.02
CA LYS A 636 -25.82 -40.02 5.48
C LYS A 636 -27.16 -39.32 5.75
N GLY A 637 -27.38 -38.83 6.97
CA GLY A 637 -28.61 -38.11 7.33
C GLY A 637 -28.78 -36.80 6.56
N ILE A 638 -27.68 -36.09 6.28
CA ILE A 638 -27.68 -34.91 5.41
C ILE A 638 -28.11 -35.31 3.98
N ALA A 639 -27.59 -36.43 3.45
CA ALA A 639 -27.87 -36.87 2.08
C ALA A 639 -29.33 -37.29 1.91
N ASP A 640 -29.86 -38.03 2.88
CA ASP A 640 -31.26 -38.45 2.93
C ASP A 640 -32.20 -37.22 2.95
N THR A 641 -31.87 -36.21 3.76
CA THR A 641 -32.64 -34.96 3.85
C THR A 641 -32.57 -34.15 2.56
N MET A 642 -31.38 -34.05 1.95
CA MET A 642 -31.19 -33.38 0.65
C MET A 642 -32.01 -34.05 -0.46
N GLY A 643 -31.98 -35.39 -0.53
CA GLY A 643 -32.76 -36.16 -1.50
C GLY A 643 -34.27 -36.07 -1.28
N TYR A 644 -34.73 -35.99 -0.03
CA TYR A 644 -36.13 -35.68 0.30
C TYR A 644 -36.54 -34.29 -0.21
N MET A 645 -35.78 -33.25 0.14
CA MET A 645 -36.07 -31.87 -0.28
C MET A 645 -36.06 -31.69 -1.81
N GLN A 646 -35.18 -32.42 -2.52
CA GLN A 646 -35.14 -32.40 -3.97
C GLN A 646 -36.40 -33.03 -4.60
N ARG A 647 -36.89 -34.15 -4.06
CA ARG A 647 -38.13 -34.81 -4.54
C ARG A 647 -39.37 -33.94 -4.31
N GLU A 648 -39.41 -33.22 -3.19
CA GLU A 648 -40.49 -32.30 -2.84
C GLU A 648 -40.40 -30.94 -3.57
N GLY A 649 -39.41 -30.74 -4.46
CA GLY A 649 -39.22 -29.47 -5.18
C GLY A 649 -38.89 -28.28 -4.26
N CYS A 650 -38.44 -28.54 -3.03
CA CYS A 650 -38.15 -27.54 -1.99
C CYS A 650 -36.67 -27.11 -1.95
N LEU A 651 -35.86 -27.56 -2.91
CA LEU A 651 -34.44 -27.27 -3.03
C LEU A 651 -34.11 -26.70 -4.41
N LEU A 652 -33.61 -25.47 -4.46
CA LEU A 652 -33.22 -24.82 -5.71
C LEU A 652 -31.90 -25.39 -6.24
N ARG A 653 -31.66 -25.27 -7.56
CA ARG A 653 -30.45 -25.82 -8.19
C ARG A 653 -29.15 -25.20 -7.64
N SER A 654 -29.16 -23.90 -7.35
CA SER A 654 -28.04 -23.21 -6.71
C SER A 654 -27.75 -23.71 -5.29
N GLU A 655 -28.79 -24.05 -4.53
CA GLU A 655 -28.71 -24.60 -3.18
C GLU A 655 -28.19 -26.04 -3.21
N HIS A 656 -28.70 -26.84 -4.14
CA HIS A 656 -28.20 -28.19 -4.41
C HIS A 656 -26.69 -28.18 -4.72
N ASN A 657 -26.21 -27.23 -5.52
CA ASN A 657 -24.78 -27.10 -5.80
C ASN A 657 -23.95 -26.72 -4.56
N LEU A 658 -24.50 -25.95 -3.62
CA LEU A 658 -23.79 -25.56 -2.39
C LEU A 658 -23.70 -26.75 -1.42
N LEU A 659 -24.80 -27.49 -1.26
CA LEU A 659 -24.81 -28.73 -0.48
C LEU A 659 -23.89 -29.78 -1.12
N GLY A 660 -23.91 -29.91 -2.44
CA GLY A 660 -22.97 -30.75 -3.19
C GLY A 660 -21.50 -30.39 -2.93
N GLU A 661 -21.16 -29.09 -2.88
CA GLU A 661 -19.81 -28.66 -2.49
C GLU A 661 -19.46 -29.07 -1.05
N ALA A 662 -20.40 -28.96 -0.11
CA ALA A 662 -20.21 -29.41 1.26
C ALA A 662 -19.94 -30.94 1.31
N PHE A 663 -20.65 -31.75 0.52
CA PHE A 663 -20.40 -33.19 0.42
C PHE A 663 -19.01 -33.52 -0.14
N LEU A 664 -18.52 -32.77 -1.11
CA LEU A 664 -17.15 -32.97 -1.62
C LEU A 664 -16.10 -32.70 -0.53
N ILE A 665 -16.31 -31.70 0.31
CA ILE A 665 -15.45 -31.40 1.46
C ILE A 665 -15.52 -32.53 2.48
N MET A 666 -16.73 -32.97 2.87
CA MET A 666 -16.91 -34.10 3.80
C MET A 666 -16.23 -35.37 3.27
N ALA A 667 -16.43 -35.70 1.99
CA ALA A 667 -15.85 -36.87 1.37
C ALA A 667 -14.32 -36.80 1.29
N SER A 668 -13.76 -35.61 1.06
CA SER A 668 -12.30 -35.40 1.10
C SER A 668 -11.68 -35.63 2.48
N ALA A 669 -12.46 -35.44 3.56
CA ALA A 669 -12.03 -35.76 4.93
C ALA A 669 -12.18 -37.25 5.25
N ALA A 670 -13.11 -37.96 4.61
CA ALA A 670 -13.38 -39.39 4.81
C ALA A 670 -12.38 -40.30 4.07
N GLY A 671 -11.88 -39.90 2.90
CA GLY A 671 -10.88 -40.64 2.12
C GLY A 671 -11.26 -40.84 0.65
N LEU A 672 -10.34 -41.41 -0.14
CA LEU A 672 -10.45 -41.50 -1.62
C LEU A 672 -11.67 -42.30 -2.10
N GLN A 673 -12.00 -43.42 -1.45
CA GLN A 673 -13.14 -44.25 -1.85
C GLN A 673 -14.46 -43.48 -1.69
N GLN A 674 -14.66 -42.86 -0.52
CA GLN A 674 -15.87 -42.06 -0.26
C GLN A 674 -15.96 -40.86 -1.21
N GLN A 675 -14.83 -40.24 -1.54
CA GLN A 675 -14.75 -39.17 -2.52
C GLN A 675 -15.20 -39.63 -3.91
N GLN A 676 -14.79 -40.81 -4.36
CA GLN A 676 -15.18 -41.36 -5.66
C GLN A 676 -16.68 -41.73 -5.70
N GLU A 677 -17.22 -42.32 -4.64
CA GLU A 677 -18.65 -42.64 -4.53
C GLU A 677 -19.52 -41.38 -4.58
N VAL A 678 -19.16 -40.34 -3.83
CA VAL A 678 -19.88 -39.05 -3.83
C VAL A 678 -19.79 -38.35 -5.18
N LEU A 679 -18.62 -38.40 -5.84
CA LEU A 679 -18.45 -37.84 -7.17
C LEU A 679 -19.35 -38.52 -8.21
N ASN A 680 -19.41 -39.85 -8.19
CA ASN A 680 -20.29 -40.61 -9.07
C ASN A 680 -21.76 -40.25 -8.81
N TRP A 681 -22.19 -40.26 -7.55
CA TRP A 681 -23.56 -39.91 -7.16
C TRP A 681 -23.96 -38.50 -7.59
N LEU A 682 -23.07 -37.52 -7.45
CA LEU A 682 -23.32 -36.12 -7.79
C LEU A 682 -23.32 -35.87 -9.31
N LEU A 683 -22.39 -36.49 -10.05
CA LEU A 683 -22.13 -36.19 -11.46
C LEU A 683 -22.90 -37.06 -12.46
N GLU A 684 -23.31 -38.28 -12.09
CA GLU A 684 -23.94 -39.22 -13.03
C GLU A 684 -25.23 -38.68 -13.68
N PRO A 685 -26.20 -38.09 -12.94
CA PRO A 685 -27.39 -37.50 -13.56
C PRO A 685 -27.07 -36.32 -14.49
N LEU A 686 -26.01 -35.58 -14.18
CA LEU A 686 -25.55 -34.42 -14.95
C LEU A 686 -24.84 -34.83 -16.23
N SER A 687 -24.04 -35.89 -16.18
CA SER A 687 -23.33 -36.42 -17.34
C SER A 687 -24.31 -36.80 -18.45
N GLN A 688 -25.41 -37.46 -18.10
CA GLN A 688 -26.45 -37.86 -19.05
C GLN A 688 -27.12 -36.67 -19.76
N GLN A 689 -27.30 -35.53 -19.07
CA GLN A 689 -27.90 -34.33 -19.65
C GLN A 689 -26.86 -33.50 -20.45
N TRP A 690 -25.65 -33.36 -19.93
CA TRP A 690 -24.59 -32.54 -20.51
C TRP A 690 -24.12 -33.06 -21.88
N VAL A 691 -24.06 -34.38 -22.05
CA VAL A 691 -23.56 -35.03 -23.27
C VAL A 691 -24.61 -35.07 -24.40
N GLN A 692 -25.88 -34.74 -24.13
CA GLN A 692 -26.94 -34.79 -25.14
C GLN A 692 -26.62 -33.90 -26.36
N LEU A 693 -26.68 -34.50 -27.55
CA LEU A 693 -26.37 -33.80 -28.81
C LEU A 693 -27.46 -32.82 -29.24
N GLU A 694 -28.70 -32.99 -28.80
CA GLU A 694 -29.85 -32.20 -29.22
C GLU A 694 -29.67 -30.70 -28.89
N TRP A 695 -29.36 -30.39 -27.63
CA TRP A 695 -29.15 -28.99 -27.22
C TRP A 695 -27.81 -28.45 -27.74
N GLN A 696 -26.76 -29.27 -27.76
CA GLN A 696 -25.46 -28.85 -28.29
C GLN A 696 -25.57 -28.46 -29.77
N ASN A 697 -26.23 -29.27 -30.59
CA ASN A 697 -26.38 -28.98 -32.02
C ASN A 697 -27.31 -27.79 -32.27
N SER A 698 -28.33 -27.60 -31.42
CA SER A 698 -29.29 -26.50 -31.54
C SER A 698 -28.68 -25.14 -31.17
N TYR A 699 -27.80 -25.09 -30.18
CA TYR A 699 -27.32 -23.83 -29.59
C TYR A 699 -25.82 -23.56 -29.75
N LEU A 700 -24.97 -24.58 -29.96
CA LEU A 700 -23.50 -24.42 -29.99
C LEU A 700 -22.88 -24.60 -31.40
N SER A 701 -23.65 -25.05 -32.39
CA SER A 701 -23.17 -25.24 -33.77
C SER A 701 -22.83 -23.93 -34.49
N GLU A 702 -23.50 -22.84 -34.11
CA GLU A 702 -23.35 -21.52 -34.72
C GLU A 702 -23.25 -20.45 -33.62
N PRO A 703 -22.47 -19.37 -33.80
CA PRO A 703 -22.33 -18.32 -32.80
C PRO A 703 -23.63 -17.64 -32.39
N LEU A 704 -24.58 -17.46 -33.33
CA LEU A 704 -25.92 -16.93 -33.05
C LEU A 704 -26.80 -17.90 -32.24
N GLY A 705 -26.41 -19.17 -32.13
CA GLY A 705 -27.07 -20.15 -31.26
C GLY A 705 -27.04 -19.76 -29.79
N VAL A 706 -25.99 -19.07 -29.33
CA VAL A 706 -25.90 -18.57 -27.94
C VAL A 706 -26.95 -17.48 -27.68
N VAL A 707 -27.28 -16.66 -28.68
CA VAL A 707 -28.37 -15.66 -28.57
C VAL A 707 -29.71 -16.36 -28.40
N ARG A 708 -29.97 -17.44 -29.15
CA ARG A 708 -31.18 -18.28 -28.96
C ARG A 708 -31.21 -18.94 -27.58
N LEU A 709 -30.06 -19.36 -27.07
CA LEU A 709 -29.95 -19.93 -25.72
C LEU A 709 -30.31 -18.89 -24.63
N CYS A 710 -29.93 -17.63 -24.81
CA CYS A 710 -30.28 -16.56 -23.88
C CYS A 710 -31.80 -16.31 -23.78
N LEU A 711 -32.58 -16.73 -24.79
CA LEU A 711 -34.05 -16.67 -24.76
C LEU A 711 -34.68 -17.83 -23.97
N ASP A 712 -34.00 -18.98 -23.89
CA ASP A 712 -34.39 -20.12 -23.05
C ASP A 712 -33.77 -20.00 -21.64
N THR A 713 -34.39 -19.15 -20.82
CA THR A 713 -33.89 -18.82 -19.46
C THR A 713 -33.73 -20.05 -18.56
N SER A 714 -34.58 -21.08 -18.73
CA SER A 714 -34.49 -22.31 -17.95
C SER A 714 -33.23 -23.12 -18.29
N LEU A 715 -32.99 -23.35 -19.58
CA LEU A 715 -31.81 -24.07 -20.05
C LEU A 715 -30.52 -23.27 -19.79
N MET A 716 -30.56 -21.96 -20.01
CA MET A 716 -29.46 -21.03 -19.74
C MET A 716 -28.95 -21.17 -18.30
N TRP A 717 -29.84 -21.06 -17.31
CA TRP A 717 -29.46 -21.19 -15.89
C TRP A 717 -29.11 -22.63 -15.50
N SER A 718 -29.70 -23.64 -16.13
CA SER A 718 -29.32 -25.05 -15.94
C SER A 718 -27.87 -25.31 -16.36
N ILE A 719 -27.45 -24.78 -17.52
CA ILE A 719 -26.07 -24.85 -18.02
C ILE A 719 -25.13 -24.12 -17.05
N PHE A 720 -25.49 -22.91 -16.62
CA PHE A 720 -24.69 -22.15 -15.65
C PHE A 720 -24.48 -22.91 -14.34
N HIS A 721 -25.53 -23.50 -13.78
CA HIS A 721 -25.42 -24.31 -12.57
C HIS A 721 -24.58 -25.58 -12.79
N THR A 722 -24.60 -26.16 -14.00
CA THR A 722 -23.77 -27.33 -14.32
C THR A 722 -22.29 -26.97 -14.38
N VAL A 723 -21.93 -25.88 -15.09
CA VAL A 723 -20.53 -25.42 -15.21
C VAL A 723 -19.97 -24.98 -13.85
N THR A 724 -20.75 -24.23 -13.06
CA THR A 724 -20.33 -23.83 -11.70
C THR A 724 -20.16 -25.02 -10.76
N LEU A 725 -20.93 -26.11 -10.94
CA LEU A 725 -20.71 -27.35 -10.19
C LEU A 725 -19.41 -28.03 -10.62
N PHE A 726 -19.10 -28.08 -11.91
CA PHE A 726 -17.82 -28.61 -12.40
C PHE A 726 -16.62 -27.87 -11.79
N GLU A 727 -16.71 -26.55 -11.68
CA GLU A 727 -15.69 -25.73 -11.02
C GLU A 727 -15.52 -26.14 -9.55
N ARG A 728 -16.63 -26.24 -8.80
CA ARG A 728 -16.62 -26.64 -7.39
C ARG A 728 -16.06 -28.05 -7.19
N VAL A 729 -16.43 -28.97 -8.08
CA VAL A 729 -15.94 -30.35 -8.11
C VAL A 729 -14.43 -30.39 -8.28
N LEU A 730 -13.89 -29.72 -9.31
CA LEU A 730 -12.44 -29.62 -9.50
C LEU A 730 -11.72 -28.93 -8.34
N LYS A 731 -12.36 -27.94 -7.71
CA LYS A 731 -11.78 -27.20 -6.57
C LYS A 731 -11.72 -27.97 -5.26
N ARG A 732 -12.62 -28.93 -5.05
CA ARG A 732 -12.72 -29.70 -3.80
C ARG A 732 -12.22 -31.13 -3.93
N SER A 733 -12.00 -31.62 -5.15
CA SER A 733 -11.44 -32.94 -5.41
C SER A 733 -9.93 -32.92 -5.56
N GLY A 734 -9.24 -33.91 -5.01
CA GLY A 734 -7.78 -34.07 -5.13
C GLY A 734 -7.09 -34.55 -3.86
N PHE A 735 -5.78 -34.81 -3.96
CA PHE A 735 -4.94 -35.29 -2.87
C PHE A 735 -4.56 -34.13 -1.92
N LYS A 736 -4.66 -34.32 -0.60
CA LYS A 736 -4.09 -33.36 0.37
C LYS A 736 -2.56 -33.38 0.21
N LYS A 737 -1.95 -32.19 0.07
CA LYS A 737 -0.54 -31.97 -0.29
C LYS A 737 0.47 -32.57 0.72
N ASP A 738 0.03 -32.91 1.93
CA ASP A 738 0.89 -33.33 3.05
C ASP A 738 1.32 -34.81 3.04
N ASN A 739 0.83 -35.65 2.11
CA ASN A 739 1.10 -37.11 2.11
C ASN A 739 1.62 -37.67 0.77
N LEU A 740 2.39 -36.90 0.00
CA LEU A 740 3.08 -37.41 -1.19
C LEU A 740 4.44 -38.03 -0.81
N ASN A 741 4.40 -39.21 -0.18
CA ASN A 741 5.55 -40.11 -0.20
C ASN A 741 5.70 -40.68 -1.62
N SER A 742 6.94 -40.74 -2.10
CA SER A 742 7.35 -41.07 -3.48
C SER A 742 6.95 -42.47 -4.00
N GLU A 743 6.18 -43.26 -3.26
CA GLU A 743 5.75 -44.62 -3.61
C GLU A 743 4.32 -44.70 -4.22
N ASN A 744 3.53 -43.62 -4.22
CA ASN A 744 2.13 -43.61 -4.70
C ASN A 744 1.93 -43.19 -6.17
N SER A 745 2.87 -43.49 -7.07
CA SER A 745 2.85 -43.05 -8.48
C SER A 745 1.78 -43.72 -9.38
N SER A 746 0.94 -44.62 -8.83
CA SER A 746 -0.08 -45.37 -9.59
C SER A 746 -1.54 -44.94 -9.35
N MET A 747 -1.83 -44.04 -8.40
CA MET A 747 -3.22 -43.64 -8.14
C MET A 747 -3.68 -42.52 -9.10
N GLN A 748 -4.59 -42.84 -10.01
CA GLN A 748 -5.24 -41.86 -10.89
C GLN A 748 -6.10 -40.89 -10.06
N HIS A 749 -6.06 -39.61 -10.42
CA HIS A 749 -6.89 -38.59 -9.77
C HIS A 749 -8.39 -38.96 -9.91
N PRO A 750 -9.22 -38.85 -8.85
CA PRO A 750 -10.62 -39.30 -8.88
C PRO A 750 -11.49 -38.68 -10.00
N LEU A 751 -11.13 -37.49 -10.47
CA LEU A 751 -11.81 -36.81 -11.58
C LEU A 751 -11.33 -37.18 -12.99
N SER A 752 -10.27 -37.98 -13.13
CA SER A 752 -9.65 -38.24 -14.44
C SER A 752 -10.64 -38.84 -15.44
N SER A 753 -11.48 -39.78 -15.00
CA SER A 753 -12.53 -40.42 -15.80
C SER A 753 -13.66 -39.48 -16.22
N HIS A 754 -13.90 -38.41 -15.45
CA HIS A 754 -15.01 -37.50 -15.71
C HIS A 754 -14.66 -36.38 -16.70
N LEU A 755 -13.37 -36.03 -16.84
CA LEU A 755 -12.95 -34.97 -17.75
C LEU A 755 -13.42 -35.22 -19.19
N ALA A 756 -13.30 -36.47 -19.66
CA ALA A 756 -13.54 -36.87 -21.06
C ALA A 756 -14.91 -36.46 -21.60
N TRP A 757 -15.95 -36.46 -20.75
CA TRP A 757 -17.30 -36.03 -21.12
C TRP A 757 -17.62 -34.60 -20.67
N MET A 758 -16.95 -34.08 -19.62
CA MET A 758 -17.19 -32.75 -19.08
C MET A 758 -16.69 -31.64 -20.02
N LEU A 759 -15.45 -31.77 -20.53
CA LEU A 759 -14.77 -30.69 -21.23
C LEU A 759 -15.23 -30.43 -22.67
N PRO A 760 -15.54 -31.43 -23.52
CA PRO A 760 -15.85 -31.15 -24.92
C PRO A 760 -17.04 -30.20 -25.15
N PRO A 761 -18.20 -30.35 -24.47
CA PRO A 761 -19.29 -29.38 -24.63
C PRO A 761 -18.95 -28.00 -24.04
N LEU A 762 -18.13 -27.95 -22.99
CA LEU A 762 -17.66 -26.69 -22.41
C LEU A 762 -16.76 -25.93 -23.39
N LEU A 763 -15.85 -26.61 -24.09
CA LEU A 763 -14.98 -26.00 -25.11
C LEU A 763 -15.81 -25.42 -26.27
N LYS A 764 -16.84 -26.13 -26.73
CA LYS A 764 -17.79 -25.61 -27.73
C LYS A 764 -18.53 -24.36 -27.23
N LEU A 765 -18.98 -24.37 -25.98
CA LEU A 765 -19.66 -23.24 -25.36
C LEU A 765 -18.75 -22.01 -25.25
N LEU A 766 -17.50 -22.18 -24.80
CA LEU A 766 -16.52 -21.11 -24.72
C LEU A 766 -16.18 -20.55 -26.10
N ARG A 767 -16.00 -21.41 -27.10
CA ARG A 767 -15.77 -21.01 -28.50
C ARG A 767 -16.91 -20.13 -29.02
N ALA A 768 -18.16 -20.57 -28.84
CA ALA A 768 -19.34 -19.83 -29.28
C ALA A 768 -19.51 -18.49 -28.53
N LEU A 769 -19.15 -18.46 -27.23
CA LEU A 769 -19.16 -17.25 -26.43
C LEU A 769 -18.10 -16.24 -26.91
N HIS A 770 -16.87 -16.68 -27.19
CA HIS A 770 -15.82 -15.79 -27.70
C HIS A 770 -16.19 -15.18 -29.05
N ALA A 771 -16.86 -15.94 -29.91
CA ALA A 771 -17.29 -15.48 -31.23
C ALA A 771 -18.26 -14.27 -31.19
N LEU A 772 -18.98 -14.05 -30.09
CA LEU A 772 -19.89 -12.90 -29.92
C LEU A 772 -19.16 -11.54 -30.02
N TRP A 773 -17.88 -11.48 -29.66
CA TRP A 773 -17.07 -10.27 -29.72
C TRP A 773 -16.44 -10.03 -31.10
N SER A 774 -16.52 -11.00 -32.02
CA SER A 774 -16.02 -10.80 -33.38
C SER A 774 -16.79 -9.68 -34.09
N PRO A 775 -16.13 -8.82 -34.89
CA PRO A 775 -16.79 -7.70 -35.57
C PRO A 775 -17.94 -8.12 -36.50
N SER A 776 -17.83 -9.29 -37.13
CA SER A 776 -18.85 -9.82 -38.04
C SER A 776 -20.13 -10.22 -37.30
N ILE A 777 -20.01 -10.74 -36.08
CA ILE A 777 -21.15 -11.20 -35.27
C ILE A 777 -21.70 -10.07 -34.43
N SER A 778 -20.84 -9.28 -33.78
CA SER A 778 -21.24 -8.22 -32.85
C SER A 778 -22.19 -7.20 -33.47
N GLN A 779 -22.04 -6.89 -34.77
CA GLN A 779 -22.93 -5.99 -35.50
C GLN A 779 -24.37 -6.54 -35.62
N THR A 780 -24.52 -7.86 -35.72
CA THR A 780 -25.82 -8.54 -35.92
C THR A 780 -26.58 -8.85 -34.61
N LEU A 781 -25.95 -8.63 -33.45
CA LEU A 781 -26.55 -8.98 -32.16
C LEU A 781 -27.74 -8.07 -31.77
N PRO A 782 -28.74 -8.61 -31.05
CA PRO A 782 -29.82 -7.83 -30.43
C PRO A 782 -29.29 -6.76 -29.46
N ALA A 783 -30.10 -5.72 -29.22
CA ALA A 783 -29.72 -4.60 -28.36
C ALA A 783 -29.46 -5.03 -26.91
N GLU A 784 -30.23 -5.98 -26.39
CA GLU A 784 -30.13 -6.51 -25.02
C GLU A 784 -28.80 -7.24 -24.81
N VAL A 785 -28.37 -8.04 -25.80
CA VAL A 785 -27.09 -8.77 -25.74
C VAL A 785 -25.92 -7.80 -25.88
N LYS A 786 -26.01 -6.82 -26.80
CA LYS A 786 -25.00 -5.75 -26.92
C LYS A 786 -24.84 -4.96 -25.64
N ALA A 787 -25.95 -4.57 -25.00
CA ALA A 787 -25.93 -3.89 -23.71
C ALA A 787 -25.26 -4.76 -22.63
N ALA A 788 -25.63 -6.06 -22.57
CA ALA A 788 -25.04 -7.03 -21.64
C ALA A 788 -23.52 -7.22 -21.80
N MET A 789 -22.97 -7.00 -23.00
CA MET A 789 -21.53 -7.08 -23.26
C MET A 789 -20.74 -5.88 -22.71
N MET A 790 -21.36 -4.74 -22.42
CA MET A 790 -20.65 -3.53 -21.98
C MET A 790 -20.08 -3.62 -20.56
N ILE A 791 -19.26 -2.65 -20.13
CA ILE A 791 -18.86 -2.51 -18.72
C ILE A 791 -20.02 -1.90 -17.90
N THR A 792 -20.34 -2.48 -16.74
CA THR A 792 -21.38 -1.96 -15.83
C THR A 792 -20.93 -0.71 -15.10
N ASP A 793 -21.87 0.15 -14.67
CA ASP A 793 -21.50 1.35 -13.91
C ASP A 793 -20.76 1.01 -12.60
N ALA A 794 -21.11 -0.09 -11.92
CA ALA A 794 -20.37 -0.58 -10.76
C ALA A 794 -18.91 -0.93 -11.08
N GLU A 795 -18.65 -1.53 -12.24
CA GLU A 795 -17.29 -1.81 -12.72
C GLU A 795 -16.57 -0.50 -13.12
N LYS A 796 -17.27 0.50 -13.67
CA LYS A 796 -16.71 1.83 -13.96
C LYS A 796 -16.26 2.54 -12.68
N TYR A 797 -17.11 2.59 -11.64
CA TYR A 797 -16.74 3.15 -10.33
C TYR A 797 -15.55 2.42 -9.72
N SER A 798 -15.53 1.08 -9.81
CA SER A 798 -14.39 0.27 -9.34
C SER A 798 -13.09 0.56 -10.11
N LEU A 799 -13.15 0.84 -11.41
CA LEU A 799 -11.98 1.19 -12.21
C LEU A 799 -11.45 2.60 -11.86
N LEU A 800 -12.35 3.53 -11.51
CA LEU A 800 -12.01 4.89 -11.09
C LEU A 800 -11.59 5.00 -9.62
N GLY A 801 -11.77 3.93 -8.82
CA GLY A 801 -11.56 3.98 -7.38
C GLY A 801 -12.61 4.81 -6.62
N GLU A 802 -13.75 5.08 -7.26
CA GLU A 802 -14.86 5.82 -6.67
C GLU A 802 -15.73 4.86 -5.83
N GLY A 803 -16.19 5.33 -4.65
CA GLY A 803 -17.14 4.59 -3.83
C GLY A 803 -18.45 4.38 -4.58
N ASN A 804 -18.90 3.12 -4.68
CA ASN A 804 -20.05 2.74 -5.50
C ASN A 804 -21.34 3.40 -4.95
N PRO A 805 -21.93 4.41 -5.63
CA PRO A 805 -23.17 5.01 -5.14
C PRO A 805 -24.28 3.96 -5.20
N LYS A 806 -25.12 3.89 -4.15
CA LYS A 806 -26.31 3.03 -4.13
C LYS A 806 -27.36 3.59 -5.11
N ILE A 807 -27.14 3.41 -6.41
CA ILE A 807 -28.07 3.84 -7.45
C ILE A 807 -29.20 2.81 -7.57
N SER A 808 -30.44 3.32 -7.65
CA SER A 808 -31.65 2.54 -7.94
C SER A 808 -31.54 1.89 -9.32
N LYS A 809 -31.70 0.57 -9.38
CA LYS A 809 -31.65 -0.24 -10.62
C LYS A 809 -32.64 0.29 -11.67
N THR A 810 -32.14 0.91 -12.73
CA THR A 810 -32.91 1.31 -13.93
C THR A 810 -32.72 0.36 -15.11
N SER A 811 -31.90 -0.70 -14.98
CA SER A 811 -31.68 -1.69 -16.03
C SER A 811 -32.80 -2.72 -16.13
N GLN A 812 -33.11 -3.16 -17.36
CA GLN A 812 -34.08 -4.23 -17.60
C GLN A 812 -33.55 -5.55 -17.02
N ALA A 813 -34.41 -6.32 -16.35
CA ALA A 813 -34.03 -7.57 -15.67
C ALA A 813 -33.31 -8.58 -16.59
N ASN A 814 -33.76 -8.69 -17.84
CA ASN A 814 -33.20 -9.64 -18.82
C ASN A 814 -31.76 -9.30 -19.23
N GLU A 815 -31.40 -8.02 -19.35
CA GLU A 815 -30.04 -7.59 -19.68
C GLU A 815 -29.05 -7.97 -18.59
N VAL A 816 -29.45 -7.76 -17.32
CA VAL A 816 -28.64 -8.09 -16.14
C VAL A 816 -28.42 -9.60 -16.05
N ASP A 817 -29.46 -10.39 -16.32
CA ASP A 817 -29.38 -11.85 -16.29
C ASP A 817 -28.45 -12.40 -17.39
N ILE A 818 -28.58 -11.93 -18.64
CA ILE A 818 -27.70 -12.33 -19.75
C ILE A 818 -26.25 -11.94 -19.46
N ARG A 819 -26.02 -10.72 -18.95
CA ARG A 819 -24.69 -10.24 -18.57
C ARG A 819 -24.04 -11.12 -17.50
N ASN A 820 -24.77 -11.40 -16.42
CA ASN A 820 -24.31 -12.25 -15.32
C ASN A 820 -24.04 -13.67 -15.82
N TRP A 821 -24.85 -14.18 -16.75
CA TRP A 821 -24.65 -15.48 -17.35
C TRP A 821 -23.40 -15.53 -18.23
N LEU A 822 -23.21 -14.58 -19.15
CA LEU A 822 -22.03 -14.50 -20.03
C LEU A 822 -20.73 -14.44 -19.22
N LYS A 823 -20.69 -13.54 -18.23
CA LYS A 823 -19.56 -13.42 -17.30
C LYS A 823 -19.38 -14.72 -16.52
N GLY A 824 -20.45 -15.24 -15.93
CA GLY A 824 -20.42 -16.43 -15.11
C GLY A 824 -19.94 -17.69 -15.84
N ILE A 825 -20.37 -17.91 -17.09
CA ILE A 825 -19.92 -19.02 -17.93
C ILE A 825 -18.45 -18.86 -18.31
N ARG A 826 -18.01 -17.64 -18.69
CA ARG A 826 -16.60 -17.40 -19.00
C ARG A 826 -15.72 -17.65 -17.77
N ASP A 827 -16.06 -17.04 -16.64
CA ASP A 827 -15.30 -17.13 -15.40
C ASP A 827 -15.19 -18.57 -14.91
N SER A 828 -16.33 -19.24 -14.76
CA SER A 828 -16.39 -20.62 -14.27
C SER A 828 -15.78 -21.59 -15.29
N GLY A 829 -16.01 -21.36 -16.59
CA GLY A 829 -15.48 -22.20 -17.66
C GLY A 829 -13.96 -22.12 -17.78
N TYR A 830 -13.38 -20.93 -17.65
CA TYR A 830 -11.93 -20.75 -17.57
C TYR A 830 -11.34 -21.40 -16.32
N ASN A 831 -12.00 -21.25 -15.15
CA ASN A 831 -11.55 -21.92 -13.94
C ASN A 831 -11.62 -23.45 -14.08
N VAL A 832 -12.71 -24.01 -14.63
CA VAL A 832 -12.81 -25.45 -14.91
C VAL A 832 -11.66 -25.93 -15.79
N LEU A 833 -11.39 -25.23 -16.89
CA LEU A 833 -10.32 -25.61 -17.81
C LEU A 833 -8.93 -25.50 -17.16
N GLY A 834 -8.64 -24.38 -16.48
CA GLY A 834 -7.37 -24.17 -15.80
C GLY A 834 -7.14 -25.11 -14.62
N MET A 835 -8.18 -25.48 -13.89
CA MET A 835 -8.06 -26.48 -12.82
C MET A 835 -7.93 -27.90 -13.39
N ALA A 836 -8.59 -28.22 -14.51
CA ALA A 836 -8.43 -29.51 -15.17
C ALA A 836 -6.98 -29.75 -15.62
N THR A 837 -6.23 -28.72 -16.02
CA THR A 837 -4.80 -28.88 -16.38
C THR A 837 -3.94 -29.30 -15.18
N THR A 838 -4.36 -28.98 -13.95
CA THR A 838 -3.60 -29.35 -12.73
C THR A 838 -3.65 -30.83 -12.39
N ILE A 839 -4.55 -31.60 -13.03
CA ILE A 839 -4.61 -33.06 -12.92
C ILE A 839 -3.37 -33.73 -13.56
N GLY A 840 -2.65 -33.02 -14.44
CA GLY A 840 -1.39 -33.46 -15.01
C GLY A 840 -1.57 -34.44 -16.17
N HIS A 841 -0.77 -35.51 -16.20
CA HIS A 841 -0.70 -36.45 -17.34
C HIS A 841 -2.05 -36.94 -17.90
N PRO A 842 -3.08 -37.28 -17.09
CA PRO A 842 -4.38 -37.69 -17.62
C PRO A 842 -5.05 -36.64 -18.50
N PHE A 843 -4.89 -35.35 -18.20
CA PHE A 843 -5.42 -34.29 -19.05
C PHE A 843 -4.65 -34.19 -20.38
N PHE A 844 -3.32 -34.04 -20.30
CA PHE A 844 -2.49 -33.79 -21.49
C PHE A 844 -2.41 -34.98 -22.46
N LYS A 845 -2.56 -36.22 -21.99
CA LYS A 845 -2.53 -37.43 -22.84
C LYS A 845 -3.89 -37.80 -23.44
N CYS A 846 -5.00 -37.47 -22.77
CA CYS A 846 -6.33 -37.91 -23.19
C CYS A 846 -7.09 -36.86 -24.03
N PHE A 847 -6.65 -35.60 -24.03
CA PHE A 847 -7.30 -34.53 -24.77
C PHE A 847 -6.56 -34.11 -26.02
N ASP A 848 -7.35 -33.78 -27.04
CA ASP A 848 -6.87 -33.16 -28.28
C ASP A 848 -6.62 -31.66 -28.08
N ILE A 849 -5.37 -31.25 -28.35
CA ILE A 849 -4.94 -29.86 -28.29
C ILE A 849 -5.70 -29.00 -29.31
N ASP A 850 -6.06 -29.53 -30.48
CA ASP A 850 -6.68 -28.74 -31.53
C ASP A 850 -8.07 -28.25 -31.10
N SER A 851 -8.82 -29.09 -30.39
CA SER A 851 -10.09 -28.72 -29.77
C SER A 851 -9.96 -27.59 -28.72
N VAL A 852 -8.89 -27.60 -27.91
CA VAL A 852 -8.63 -26.57 -26.90
C VAL A 852 -8.15 -25.27 -27.56
N ALA A 853 -7.23 -25.37 -28.52
CA ALA A 853 -6.71 -24.23 -29.27
C ALA A 853 -7.81 -23.53 -30.06
N LEU A 854 -8.70 -24.28 -30.72
CA LEU A 854 -9.86 -23.72 -31.41
C LEU A 854 -10.79 -22.96 -30.45
N ALA A 855 -11.03 -23.48 -29.25
CA ALA A 855 -11.91 -22.81 -28.29
C ALA A 855 -11.33 -21.50 -27.74
N LEU A 856 -10.02 -21.47 -27.47
CA LEU A 856 -9.38 -20.33 -26.80
C LEU A 856 -8.78 -19.30 -27.77
N MET A 857 -8.22 -19.74 -28.90
CA MET A 857 -7.37 -18.89 -29.75
C MET A 857 -8.06 -18.39 -31.03
N GLU A 858 -9.15 -19.03 -31.49
CA GLU A 858 -9.81 -18.66 -32.75
C GLU A 858 -10.23 -17.18 -32.83
N ASN A 859 -10.80 -16.64 -31.74
CA ASN A 859 -11.31 -15.27 -31.69
C ASN A 859 -10.46 -14.35 -30.79
N ILE A 860 -9.18 -14.69 -30.55
CA ILE A 860 -8.32 -13.96 -29.60
C ILE A 860 -8.16 -12.49 -29.97
N GLN A 861 -8.13 -12.16 -31.26
CA GLN A 861 -7.96 -10.79 -31.76
C GLN A 861 -9.14 -9.87 -31.44
N SER A 862 -10.32 -10.45 -31.18
CA SER A 862 -11.54 -9.72 -30.84
C SER A 862 -11.77 -9.64 -29.32
N ALA A 863 -10.88 -10.22 -28.51
CA ALA A 863 -11.02 -10.25 -27.07
C ALA A 863 -10.68 -8.89 -26.44
N GLU A 864 -11.56 -8.42 -25.55
CA GLU A 864 -11.32 -7.25 -24.71
C GLU A 864 -10.21 -7.49 -23.67
N PHE A 865 -9.62 -6.41 -23.13
CA PHE A 865 -8.48 -6.51 -22.21
C PHE A 865 -8.84 -7.28 -20.94
N ARG A 866 -10.06 -7.08 -20.41
CA ARG A 866 -10.53 -7.84 -19.24
C ARG A 866 -10.66 -9.34 -19.51
N HIS A 867 -10.97 -9.75 -20.74
CA HIS A 867 -11.07 -11.16 -21.13
C HIS A 867 -9.69 -11.78 -21.30
N LEU A 868 -8.77 -11.07 -21.97
CA LEU A 868 -7.37 -11.49 -22.11
C LEU A 868 -6.70 -11.65 -20.74
N ARG A 869 -6.88 -10.66 -19.86
CA ARG A 869 -6.41 -10.70 -18.47
C ARG A 869 -6.85 -11.98 -17.77
N GLN A 870 -8.13 -12.31 -17.87
CA GLN A 870 -8.71 -13.47 -17.22
C GLN A 870 -8.30 -14.80 -17.85
N LEU A 871 -8.18 -14.87 -19.18
CA LEU A 871 -7.70 -16.05 -19.89
C LEU A 871 -6.27 -16.40 -19.45
N ILE A 872 -5.40 -15.39 -19.37
CA ILE A 872 -4.02 -15.54 -18.89
C ILE A 872 -4.01 -16.04 -17.45
N HIS A 873 -4.76 -15.38 -16.57
CA HIS A 873 -4.78 -15.66 -15.14
C HIS A 873 -5.36 -17.04 -14.80
N SER A 874 -6.56 -17.34 -15.31
CA SER A 874 -7.32 -18.52 -14.92
C SER A 874 -6.91 -19.77 -15.70
N VAL A 875 -6.56 -19.67 -16.98
CA VAL A 875 -6.25 -20.85 -17.81
C VAL A 875 -4.75 -21.00 -18.04
N LEU A 876 -4.12 -20.03 -18.69
CA LEU A 876 -2.75 -20.20 -19.22
C LEU A 876 -1.70 -20.28 -18.12
N ALA A 877 -1.86 -19.52 -17.03
CA ALA A 877 -0.97 -19.60 -15.87
C ALA A 877 -0.96 -20.99 -15.23
N HIS A 878 -2.12 -21.67 -15.15
CA HIS A 878 -2.22 -23.04 -14.63
C HIS A 878 -1.68 -24.06 -15.64
N LEU A 879 -2.00 -23.87 -16.92
CA LEU A 879 -1.56 -24.74 -18.00
C LEU A 879 -0.02 -24.77 -18.10
N VAL A 880 0.63 -23.61 -18.07
CA VAL A 880 2.11 -23.50 -18.10
C VAL A 880 2.75 -24.13 -16.87
N LYS A 881 2.16 -23.98 -15.68
CA LYS A 881 2.69 -24.59 -14.44
C LYS A 881 2.56 -26.11 -14.41
N SER A 882 1.51 -26.65 -15.02
CA SER A 882 1.15 -28.07 -14.88
C SER A 882 1.49 -28.92 -16.11
N CYS A 883 1.92 -28.32 -17.23
CA CYS A 883 2.27 -29.05 -18.45
C CYS A 883 3.59 -29.84 -18.26
N PRO A 884 3.59 -31.18 -18.46
CA PRO A 884 4.81 -31.98 -18.40
C PRO A 884 5.81 -31.57 -19.50
N PRO A 885 7.13 -31.63 -19.24
CA PRO A 885 8.16 -31.24 -20.22
C PRO A 885 8.06 -31.94 -21.57
N GLU A 886 7.68 -33.22 -21.56
CA GLU A 886 7.47 -34.04 -22.77
C GLU A 886 6.39 -33.49 -23.71
N MET A 887 5.46 -32.67 -23.19
CA MET A 887 4.29 -32.18 -23.91
C MET A 887 4.37 -30.68 -24.25
N TRP A 888 5.48 -30.00 -23.91
CA TRP A 888 5.63 -28.56 -24.13
C TRP A 888 5.50 -28.18 -25.61
N GLU A 889 6.17 -28.91 -26.50
CA GLU A 889 6.12 -28.65 -27.94
C GLU A 889 4.70 -28.79 -28.51
N ILE A 890 3.97 -29.84 -28.11
CA ILE A 890 2.62 -30.12 -28.63
C ILE A 890 1.60 -29.09 -28.10
N TRP A 891 1.66 -28.76 -26.81
CA TRP A 891 0.63 -27.96 -26.14
C TRP A 891 0.98 -26.48 -26.07
N LEU A 892 2.18 -26.14 -25.60
CA LEU A 892 2.53 -24.75 -25.29
C LEU A 892 2.81 -23.95 -26.56
N GLU A 893 3.47 -24.52 -27.56
CA GLU A 893 3.75 -23.80 -28.81
C GLU A 893 2.44 -23.38 -29.50
N LYS A 894 1.49 -24.31 -29.67
CA LYS A 894 0.19 -24.04 -30.32
C LYS A 894 -0.66 -22.99 -29.60
N LEU A 895 -0.58 -22.90 -28.26
CA LEU A 895 -1.37 -21.95 -27.48
C LEU A 895 -0.68 -20.61 -27.26
N LEU A 896 0.62 -20.62 -26.94
CA LEU A 896 1.36 -19.41 -26.62
C LEU A 896 1.69 -18.60 -27.87
N HIS A 897 1.90 -19.22 -29.03
CA HIS A 897 2.24 -18.50 -30.25
C HIS A 897 1.19 -17.43 -30.66
N PRO A 898 -0.08 -17.78 -30.92
CA PRO A 898 -1.08 -16.78 -31.29
C PRO A 898 -1.32 -15.74 -30.18
N LEU A 899 -1.25 -16.16 -28.92
CA LEU A 899 -1.42 -15.28 -27.77
C LEU A 899 -0.31 -14.23 -27.67
N LEU A 900 0.96 -14.65 -27.71
CA LEU A 900 2.11 -13.78 -27.50
C LEU A 900 2.25 -12.75 -28.62
N ILE A 901 1.96 -13.14 -29.86
CA ILE A 901 1.90 -12.20 -30.99
C ILE A 901 0.84 -11.14 -30.73
N HIS A 902 -0.38 -11.55 -30.36
CA HIS A 902 -1.47 -10.62 -30.13
C HIS A 902 -1.19 -9.70 -28.94
N LEU A 903 -0.70 -10.24 -27.82
CA LEU A 903 -0.36 -9.45 -26.63
C LEU A 903 0.76 -8.45 -26.92
N HIS A 904 1.80 -8.84 -27.66
CA HIS A 904 2.85 -7.92 -28.05
C HIS A 904 2.28 -6.74 -28.88
N GLN A 905 1.49 -7.03 -29.91
CA GLN A 905 0.87 -6.00 -30.76
C GLN A 905 -0.02 -5.05 -29.96
N VAL A 906 -0.90 -5.59 -29.11
CA VAL A 906 -1.86 -4.81 -28.31
C VAL A 906 -1.15 -3.97 -27.27
N LEU A 907 -0.21 -4.55 -26.50
CA LEU A 907 0.51 -3.83 -25.45
C LEU A 907 1.38 -2.73 -26.05
N SER A 908 2.14 -3.04 -27.11
CA SER A 908 3.00 -2.06 -27.79
C SER A 908 2.19 -0.88 -28.34
N PHE A 909 1.08 -1.16 -29.04
CA PHE A 909 0.18 -0.13 -29.57
C PHE A 909 -0.44 0.72 -28.46
N SER A 910 -0.99 0.09 -27.43
CA SER A 910 -1.73 0.79 -26.38
C SER A 910 -0.82 1.62 -25.47
N TRP A 911 0.37 1.11 -25.14
CA TRP A 911 1.37 1.87 -24.38
C TRP A 911 1.94 3.02 -25.21
N SER A 912 2.23 2.81 -26.49
CA SER A 912 2.66 3.89 -27.39
C SER A 912 1.60 4.99 -27.51
N SER A 913 0.34 4.60 -27.70
CA SER A 913 -0.80 5.53 -27.75
C SER A 913 -0.98 6.27 -26.42
N LEU A 914 -0.84 5.60 -25.27
CA LEU A 914 -0.92 6.26 -23.97
C LEU A 914 0.22 7.27 -23.76
N LEU A 915 1.45 6.91 -24.13
CA LEU A 915 2.63 7.76 -23.95
C LEU A 915 2.67 8.97 -24.90
N HIS A 916 2.11 8.86 -26.11
CA HIS A 916 2.14 9.92 -27.12
C HIS A 916 0.84 10.73 -27.22
N GLU A 917 -0.31 10.08 -27.10
CA GLU A 917 -1.63 10.70 -27.28
C GLU A 917 -2.40 10.87 -25.96
N GLY A 918 -1.91 10.32 -24.84
CA GLY A 918 -2.63 10.31 -23.57
C GLY A 918 -3.78 9.30 -23.50
N ARG A 919 -3.95 8.43 -24.49
CA ARG A 919 -5.07 7.47 -24.55
C ARG A 919 -4.59 6.07 -24.85
N ALA A 920 -4.98 5.10 -24.03
CA ALA A 920 -4.61 3.70 -24.24
C ALA A 920 -5.48 2.99 -25.30
N LYS A 921 -6.63 3.59 -25.70
CA LYS A 921 -7.54 3.05 -26.74
C LYS A 921 -7.97 1.61 -26.46
N ALA A 922 -8.29 1.32 -25.20
CA ALA A 922 -8.73 -0.01 -24.79
C ALA A 922 -10.11 -0.35 -25.42
N PRO A 923 -10.28 -1.54 -26.01
CA PRO A 923 -11.51 -1.92 -26.71
C PRO A 923 -12.74 -1.94 -25.78
N ASP A 924 -12.55 -2.23 -24.50
CA ASP A 924 -13.61 -2.36 -23.50
C ASP A 924 -14.43 -1.05 -23.28
N VAL A 925 -13.85 0.11 -23.64
CA VAL A 925 -14.38 1.45 -23.32
C VAL A 925 -14.86 2.19 -24.59
N GLN A 926 -14.66 1.60 -25.77
CA GLN A 926 -14.84 2.27 -27.07
C GLN A 926 -16.29 2.72 -27.38
N CYS A 927 -17.30 2.13 -26.74
CA CYS A 927 -18.72 2.47 -26.95
C CYS A 927 -19.31 3.38 -25.85
N ILE A 928 -18.50 3.91 -24.92
CA ILE A 928 -19.00 4.84 -23.88
C ILE A 928 -19.12 6.25 -24.48
N LEU A 929 -20.29 6.53 -25.06
CA LEU A 929 -20.68 7.90 -25.42
C LEU A 929 -21.10 8.64 -24.13
N ALA A 930 -20.47 9.78 -23.84
CA ALA A 930 -20.91 10.82 -22.88
C ALA A 930 -20.36 10.85 -21.43
N THR A 931 -19.22 10.25 -21.10
CA THR A 931 -18.48 10.58 -19.85
C THR A 931 -17.38 11.60 -20.11
N SER A 932 -17.03 12.43 -19.13
CA SER A 932 -15.88 13.35 -19.20
C SER A 932 -14.63 12.60 -19.69
N ASP A 933 -13.95 13.13 -20.70
CA ASP A 933 -12.84 12.47 -21.41
C ASP A 933 -11.76 11.92 -20.46
N LEU A 934 -11.50 12.63 -19.36
CA LEU A 934 -10.56 12.23 -18.30
C LEU A 934 -10.92 10.92 -17.59
N LYS A 935 -12.21 10.66 -17.32
CA LYS A 935 -12.63 9.41 -16.66
C LYS A 935 -12.44 8.20 -17.59
N VAL A 936 -12.66 8.42 -18.88
CA VAL A 936 -12.46 7.40 -19.92
C VAL A 936 -10.97 7.07 -20.04
N GLU A 937 -10.12 8.09 -20.09
CA GLU A 937 -8.65 7.94 -20.09
C GLU A 937 -8.15 7.11 -18.89
N VAL A 938 -8.57 7.46 -17.66
CA VAL A 938 -8.17 6.73 -16.44
C VAL A 938 -8.63 5.27 -16.49
N MET A 939 -9.84 5.00 -16.99
CA MET A 939 -10.34 3.63 -17.14
C MET A 939 -9.54 2.82 -18.17
N GLU A 940 -9.23 3.40 -19.34
CA GLU A 940 -8.43 2.77 -20.37
C GLU A 940 -7.01 2.45 -19.87
N GLU A 941 -6.38 3.41 -19.19
CA GLU A 941 -5.06 3.23 -18.57
C GLU A 941 -5.10 2.11 -17.51
N LYS A 942 -6.12 2.08 -16.66
CA LYS A 942 -6.28 1.04 -15.63
C LYS A 942 -6.38 -0.36 -16.25
N LEU A 943 -7.18 -0.52 -17.30
CA LEU A 943 -7.32 -1.79 -18.02
C LEU A 943 -6.01 -2.22 -18.68
N LEU A 944 -5.28 -1.29 -19.32
CA LEU A 944 -3.97 -1.56 -19.92
C LEU A 944 -2.96 -2.02 -18.87
N ARG A 945 -2.89 -1.33 -17.72
CA ARG A 945 -2.01 -1.69 -16.60
C ARG A 945 -2.33 -3.05 -16.01
N ASP A 946 -3.61 -3.38 -15.88
CA ASP A 946 -4.07 -4.67 -15.38
C ASP A 946 -3.72 -5.83 -16.35
N LEU A 947 -3.89 -5.65 -17.66
CA LEU A 947 -3.46 -6.63 -18.67
C LEU A 947 -1.94 -6.81 -18.67
N THR A 948 -1.20 -5.71 -18.63
CA THR A 948 0.27 -5.71 -18.54
C THR A 948 0.75 -6.48 -17.32
N ARG A 949 0.12 -6.28 -16.15
CA ARG A 949 0.44 -6.97 -14.89
C ARG A 949 0.27 -8.48 -14.98
N GLU A 950 -0.78 -8.97 -15.64
CA GLU A 950 -0.98 -10.41 -15.83
C GLU A 950 0.00 -10.99 -16.85
N MET A 951 0.34 -10.28 -17.92
CA MET A 951 1.37 -10.72 -18.85
C MET A 951 2.74 -10.84 -18.15
N CYS A 952 3.13 -9.83 -17.36
CA CYS A 952 4.35 -9.90 -16.55
C CYS A 952 4.29 -11.06 -15.53
N ALA A 953 3.11 -11.37 -14.97
CA ALA A 953 2.94 -12.52 -14.09
C ALA A 953 3.14 -13.86 -14.82
N LEU A 954 2.63 -13.99 -16.04
CA LEU A 954 2.86 -15.17 -16.88
C LEU A 954 4.36 -15.37 -17.16
N LEU A 955 5.08 -14.30 -17.52
CA LEU A 955 6.53 -14.36 -17.73
C LEU A 955 7.27 -14.78 -16.45
N SER A 956 6.90 -14.24 -15.29
CA SER A 956 7.52 -14.64 -14.02
C SER A 956 7.23 -16.10 -13.65
N ILE A 957 6.03 -16.62 -13.97
CA ILE A 957 5.71 -18.05 -13.83
C ILE A 957 6.64 -18.88 -14.72
N MET A 958 6.82 -18.49 -15.98
CA MET A 958 7.73 -19.15 -16.92
C MET A 958 9.19 -19.10 -16.46
N ALA A 959 9.59 -18.05 -15.75
CA ALA A 959 10.91 -17.88 -15.15
C ALA A 959 11.09 -18.58 -13.79
N SER A 960 10.03 -19.19 -13.24
CA SER A 960 10.09 -19.77 -11.90
C SER A 960 11.15 -20.87 -11.81
N PRO A 961 11.84 -21.01 -10.64
CA PRO A 961 12.86 -22.05 -10.47
C PRO A 961 12.31 -23.47 -10.68
N SER A 962 11.03 -23.70 -10.35
CA SER A 962 10.36 -25.00 -10.55
C SER A 962 10.27 -25.43 -12.01
N LEU A 963 10.15 -24.49 -12.95
CA LEU A 963 10.09 -24.78 -14.39
C LEU A 963 11.46 -24.69 -15.07
N ASN A 964 12.50 -24.30 -14.32
CA ASN A 964 13.85 -24.07 -14.83
C ASN A 964 14.92 -24.70 -13.93
N THR A 965 14.72 -25.95 -13.53
CA THR A 965 15.65 -26.72 -12.68
C THR A 965 17.02 -26.93 -13.33
N GLY A 966 17.11 -26.81 -14.67
CA GLY A 966 18.36 -26.90 -15.42
C GLY A 966 19.24 -25.65 -15.37
N LEU A 967 18.74 -24.50 -14.87
CA LEU A 967 19.50 -23.25 -14.81
C LEU A 967 20.28 -23.14 -13.48
N PRO A 968 21.58 -22.75 -13.50
CA PRO A 968 22.36 -22.54 -12.28
C PRO A 968 21.91 -21.28 -11.53
N SER A 969 21.92 -21.32 -10.19
CA SER A 969 21.70 -20.13 -9.36
C SER A 969 22.98 -19.30 -9.23
N LEU A 970 22.94 -18.02 -9.60
CA LEU A 970 24.09 -17.11 -9.46
C LEU A 970 24.43 -16.76 -7.99
N ASP A 971 23.47 -16.86 -7.07
CA ASP A 971 23.65 -16.48 -5.66
C ASP A 971 24.47 -17.48 -4.83
N GLN A 972 24.50 -18.76 -5.22
CA GLN A 972 25.31 -19.80 -4.56
C GLN A 972 26.72 -19.92 -5.16
N SER A 973 27.01 -19.18 -6.22
CA SER A 973 28.23 -19.33 -7.02
C SER A 973 29.21 -18.19 -6.85
N GLY A 974 29.46 -17.76 -5.60
CA GLY A 974 30.54 -16.80 -5.25
C GLY A 974 31.96 -17.27 -5.63
N HIS A 975 32.09 -18.47 -6.21
CA HIS A 975 33.34 -19.08 -6.65
C HIS A 975 33.49 -19.22 -8.18
N ILE A 976 32.54 -18.75 -9.00
CA ILE A 976 32.74 -18.78 -10.46
C ILE A 976 33.63 -17.61 -10.87
N ASN A 977 34.88 -17.92 -11.21
CA ASN A 977 35.82 -17.00 -11.87
C ASN A 977 35.13 -16.29 -13.05
N ARG A 978 35.54 -15.05 -13.34
CA ARG A 978 35.14 -14.27 -14.54
C ARG A 978 35.19 -15.07 -15.86
N LEU A 979 35.95 -16.16 -15.87
CA LEU A 979 36.05 -17.14 -16.93
C LEU A 979 35.20 -18.36 -16.55
N VAL A 980 33.92 -18.38 -16.93
CA VAL A 980 33.24 -19.66 -17.14
C VAL A 980 33.98 -20.32 -18.30
N ASP A 981 34.75 -21.37 -18.00
CA ASP A 981 35.53 -22.13 -18.99
C ASP A 981 34.62 -22.48 -20.16
N THR A 982 35.02 -22.11 -21.38
CA THR A 982 34.25 -22.36 -22.62
C THR A 982 33.95 -23.85 -22.86
N SER A 983 34.70 -24.74 -22.19
CA SER A 983 34.47 -26.18 -22.15
C SER A 983 33.24 -26.61 -21.33
N SER A 984 32.77 -25.79 -20.39
CA SER A 984 31.59 -26.07 -19.52
C SER A 984 30.25 -25.64 -20.13
N LEU A 985 30.29 -24.86 -21.23
CA LEU A 985 29.10 -24.37 -21.93
C LEU A 985 28.41 -25.49 -22.70
N LYS A 986 27.09 -25.61 -22.52
CA LYS A 986 26.27 -26.59 -23.24
C LYS A 986 25.53 -25.95 -24.41
N ASP A 987 25.08 -26.76 -25.35
CA ASP A 987 24.18 -26.29 -26.40
C ASP A 987 22.78 -26.02 -25.84
N LEU A 988 22.04 -25.09 -26.48
CA LEU A 988 20.70 -24.70 -26.04
C LEU A 988 19.75 -25.91 -25.94
N ASP A 989 19.93 -26.89 -26.82
CA ASP A 989 19.15 -28.14 -26.84
C ASP A 989 19.26 -28.96 -25.55
N SER A 990 20.37 -28.84 -24.83
CA SER A 990 20.59 -29.58 -23.57
C SER A 990 19.73 -29.08 -22.40
N PHE A 991 19.14 -27.88 -22.53
CA PHE A 991 18.32 -27.26 -21.49
C PHE A 991 16.81 -27.41 -21.73
N LEU A 992 16.39 -27.88 -22.91
CA LEU A 992 14.97 -27.86 -23.33
C LEU A 992 14.05 -28.71 -22.45
N SER A 993 14.54 -29.81 -21.90
CA SER A 993 13.75 -30.70 -21.04
C SER A 993 13.63 -30.21 -19.59
N ASN A 994 14.50 -29.29 -19.17
CA ASN A 994 14.64 -28.85 -17.78
C ASN A 994 14.55 -27.31 -17.61
N SER A 995 14.27 -26.58 -18.69
CA SER A 995 14.09 -25.12 -18.68
C SER A 995 13.05 -24.67 -19.70
N MET A 996 11.94 -24.13 -19.17
CA MET A 996 10.89 -23.47 -19.95
C MET A 996 11.43 -22.28 -20.74
N VAL A 997 12.32 -21.48 -20.13
CA VAL A 997 12.92 -20.31 -20.81
C VAL A 997 13.75 -20.77 -22.02
N ALA A 998 14.53 -21.85 -21.88
CA ALA A 998 15.28 -22.41 -23.01
C ALA A 998 14.36 -22.95 -24.12
N PHE A 999 13.27 -23.63 -23.74
CA PHE A 999 12.24 -24.08 -24.69
C PHE A 999 11.65 -22.90 -25.47
N MET A 1000 11.20 -21.85 -24.79
CA MET A 1000 10.62 -20.67 -25.47
C MET A 1000 11.59 -19.99 -26.44
N LEU A 1001 12.86 -19.87 -26.05
CA LEU A 1001 13.86 -19.19 -26.86
C LEU A 1001 14.36 -20.00 -28.06
N LYS A 1002 14.17 -21.32 -28.05
CA LYS A 1002 14.46 -22.16 -29.23
C LYS A 1002 13.47 -21.93 -30.37
N HIS A 1003 12.20 -21.67 -30.05
CA HIS A 1003 11.16 -21.46 -31.05
C HIS A 1003 11.05 -19.96 -31.37
N ASN A 1004 11.56 -19.54 -32.53
CA ASN A 1004 11.54 -18.13 -32.97
C ASN A 1004 10.15 -17.49 -32.93
N SER A 1005 9.12 -18.31 -33.18
CA SER A 1005 7.69 -17.97 -33.12
C SER A 1005 7.22 -17.50 -31.73
N LEU A 1006 7.88 -17.94 -30.66
CA LEU A 1006 7.62 -17.58 -29.26
C LEU A 1006 8.64 -16.58 -28.74
N ALA A 1007 9.91 -16.75 -29.13
CA ALA A 1007 11.03 -15.96 -28.64
C ALA A 1007 10.89 -14.47 -29.01
N ILE A 1008 10.59 -14.16 -30.27
CA ILE A 1008 10.58 -12.78 -30.76
C ILE A 1008 9.56 -11.91 -30.01
N PRO A 1009 8.26 -12.27 -29.91
CA PRO A 1009 7.30 -11.42 -29.21
C PRO A 1009 7.62 -11.26 -27.71
N VAL A 1010 8.11 -12.32 -27.05
CA VAL A 1010 8.42 -12.29 -25.62
C VAL A 1010 9.62 -11.40 -25.32
N LEU A 1011 10.67 -11.51 -26.13
CA LEU A 1011 11.86 -10.67 -26.00
C LEU A 1011 11.56 -9.19 -26.30
N GLN A 1012 10.69 -8.91 -27.28
CA GLN A 1012 10.22 -7.54 -27.56
C GLN A 1012 9.42 -6.97 -26.40
N ILE A 1013 8.46 -7.73 -25.86
CA ILE A 1013 7.70 -7.34 -24.65
C ILE A 1013 8.67 -7.05 -23.50
N CYS A 1014 9.71 -7.85 -23.28
CA CYS A 1014 10.69 -7.62 -22.21
C CYS A 1014 11.46 -6.29 -22.39
N ILE A 1015 11.85 -5.95 -23.61
CA ILE A 1015 12.55 -4.68 -23.91
C ILE A 1015 11.62 -3.50 -23.71
N GLU A 1016 10.43 -3.55 -24.30
CA GLU A 1016 9.46 -2.45 -24.24
C GLU A 1016 8.91 -2.27 -22.83
N ALA A 1017 8.78 -3.35 -22.05
CA ALA A 1017 8.31 -3.30 -20.68
C ALA A 1017 9.12 -2.32 -19.84
N PHE A 1018 10.45 -2.26 -19.98
CA PHE A 1018 11.30 -1.31 -19.24
C PHE A 1018 10.96 0.17 -19.50
N SER A 1019 10.27 0.48 -20.59
CA SER A 1019 9.79 1.83 -20.92
C SER A 1019 8.37 2.14 -20.42
N TRP A 1020 7.63 1.13 -19.97
CA TRP A 1020 6.26 1.29 -19.49
C TRP A 1020 6.25 1.75 -18.02
N THR A 1021 5.30 2.58 -17.63
CA THR A 1021 5.28 3.19 -16.28
C THR A 1021 4.64 2.26 -15.22
N VAL A 1022 4.96 0.96 -15.18
CA VAL A 1022 4.31 -0.04 -14.31
C VAL A 1022 5.24 -0.55 -13.19
N GLY A 1023 5.51 0.30 -12.18
CA GLY A 1023 6.54 0.04 -11.16
C GLY A 1023 6.49 -1.34 -10.46
N GLU A 1024 5.32 -1.80 -9.99
CA GLU A 1024 5.19 -3.09 -9.28
C GLU A 1024 5.46 -4.32 -10.18
N SER A 1025 5.02 -4.27 -11.43
CA SER A 1025 5.10 -5.42 -12.37
C SER A 1025 6.51 -5.64 -12.93
N MET A 1026 7.38 -4.64 -12.83
CA MET A 1026 8.73 -4.73 -13.36
C MET A 1026 9.59 -5.76 -12.63
N THR A 1027 9.38 -5.96 -11.33
CA THR A 1027 10.06 -7.05 -10.57
C THR A 1027 9.87 -8.41 -11.24
N LYS A 1028 8.66 -8.66 -11.75
CA LYS A 1028 8.29 -9.89 -12.46
C LYS A 1028 8.99 -10.01 -13.82
N VAL A 1029 9.05 -8.93 -14.59
CA VAL A 1029 9.78 -8.90 -15.87
C VAL A 1029 11.28 -9.09 -15.64
N CYS A 1030 11.86 -8.39 -14.66
CA CYS A 1030 13.25 -8.57 -14.25
C CYS A 1030 13.58 -10.02 -13.91
N SER A 1031 12.67 -10.75 -13.24
CA SER A 1031 12.89 -12.18 -12.94
C SER A 1031 13.02 -13.04 -14.20
N PHE A 1032 12.22 -12.77 -15.24
CA PHE A 1032 12.32 -13.45 -16.53
C PHE A 1032 13.61 -13.04 -17.28
N CYS A 1033 13.91 -11.73 -17.35
CA CYS A 1033 15.15 -11.25 -17.94
C CYS A 1033 16.39 -11.83 -17.26
N ALA A 1034 16.38 -11.97 -15.93
CA ALA A 1034 17.46 -12.61 -15.18
C ALA A 1034 17.64 -14.07 -15.62
N ALA A 1035 16.55 -14.86 -15.73
CA ALA A 1035 16.63 -16.24 -16.23
C ALA A 1035 17.19 -16.31 -17.67
N VAL A 1036 16.82 -15.36 -18.54
CA VAL A 1036 17.37 -15.23 -19.90
C VAL A 1036 18.89 -14.93 -19.86
N VAL A 1037 19.33 -14.05 -18.97
CA VAL A 1037 20.76 -13.75 -18.76
C VAL A 1037 21.50 -15.02 -18.29
N VAL A 1038 21.00 -15.73 -17.29
CA VAL A 1038 21.62 -16.98 -16.79
C VAL A 1038 21.75 -18.02 -17.91
N LEU A 1039 20.72 -18.17 -18.74
CA LEU A 1039 20.75 -19.07 -19.88
C LEU A 1039 21.78 -18.62 -20.94
N SER A 1040 21.90 -17.32 -21.21
CA SER A 1040 22.90 -16.80 -22.15
C SER A 1040 24.35 -17.01 -21.67
N ILE A 1041 24.57 -16.97 -20.34
CA ILE A 1041 25.87 -17.26 -19.72
C ILE A 1041 26.22 -18.74 -19.87
N SER A 1042 25.21 -19.61 -19.76
CA SER A 1042 25.37 -21.08 -19.72
C SER A 1042 25.40 -21.76 -21.11
N THR A 1043 25.03 -21.03 -22.17
CA THR A 1043 24.88 -21.57 -23.54
C THR A 1043 25.92 -21.03 -24.51
N ARG A 1044 26.12 -21.75 -25.63
CA ARG A 1044 26.94 -21.32 -26.77
C ARG A 1044 26.17 -20.52 -27.84
N ASN A 1045 24.91 -20.14 -27.57
CA ASN A 1045 24.07 -19.48 -28.56
C ASN A 1045 24.48 -18.00 -28.74
N VAL A 1046 25.08 -17.68 -29.88
CA VAL A 1046 25.62 -16.36 -30.20
C VAL A 1046 24.53 -15.30 -30.40
N GLU A 1047 23.37 -15.67 -30.94
CA GLU A 1047 22.26 -14.73 -31.17
C GLU A 1047 21.65 -14.26 -29.85
N LEU A 1048 21.42 -15.20 -28.93
CA LEU A 1048 20.94 -14.91 -27.59
C LEU A 1048 21.93 -14.04 -26.80
N GLN A 1049 23.22 -14.34 -26.90
CA GLN A 1049 24.28 -13.53 -26.28
C GLN A 1049 24.28 -12.09 -26.82
N LYS A 1050 24.21 -11.91 -28.15
CA LYS A 1050 24.14 -10.58 -28.76
C LYS A 1050 22.93 -9.78 -28.30
N PHE A 1051 21.75 -10.42 -28.27
CA PHE A 1051 20.52 -9.80 -27.78
C PHE A 1051 20.66 -9.33 -26.32
N VAL A 1052 21.18 -10.19 -25.44
CA VAL A 1052 21.37 -9.87 -24.02
C VAL A 1052 22.37 -8.73 -23.83
N CYS A 1053 23.53 -8.82 -24.50
CA CYS A 1053 24.63 -7.87 -24.36
C CYS A 1053 24.32 -6.48 -24.93
N LYS A 1054 23.48 -6.40 -25.97
CA LYS A 1054 23.15 -5.14 -26.65
C LYS A 1054 21.76 -4.62 -26.27
N ASP A 1055 20.72 -5.36 -26.64
CA ASP A 1055 19.35 -4.85 -26.63
C ASP A 1055 18.76 -4.88 -25.21
N LEU A 1056 18.90 -6.01 -24.49
CA LEU A 1056 18.44 -6.12 -23.10
C LEU A 1056 19.24 -5.21 -22.16
N PHE A 1057 20.56 -5.14 -22.33
CA PHE A 1057 21.41 -4.26 -21.55
C PHE A 1057 21.05 -2.77 -21.75
N SER A 1058 20.84 -2.35 -23.01
CA SER A 1058 20.37 -0.99 -23.32
C SER A 1058 18.98 -0.71 -22.73
N ALA A 1059 18.05 -1.67 -22.82
CA ALA A 1059 16.70 -1.53 -22.29
C ALA A 1059 16.68 -1.41 -20.76
N ALA A 1060 17.49 -2.20 -20.05
CA ALA A 1060 17.62 -2.12 -18.60
C ALA A 1060 18.15 -0.74 -18.14
N ILE A 1061 19.14 -0.18 -18.85
CA ILE A 1061 19.65 1.17 -18.57
C ILE A 1061 18.60 2.23 -18.89
N LYS A 1062 17.85 2.10 -19.99
CA LYS A 1062 16.73 3.00 -20.31
C LYS A 1062 15.65 2.93 -19.23
N GLY A 1063 15.36 1.76 -18.67
CA GLY A 1063 14.39 1.60 -17.58
C GLY A 1063 14.76 2.39 -16.31
N LEU A 1064 16.06 2.61 -16.05
CA LEU A 1064 16.54 3.43 -14.93
C LEU A 1064 16.31 4.94 -15.14
N THR A 1065 15.90 5.38 -16.33
CA THR A 1065 15.50 6.79 -16.58
C THR A 1065 14.12 7.12 -16.00
N LEU A 1066 13.27 6.12 -15.79
CA LEU A 1066 11.90 6.30 -15.28
C LEU A 1066 11.88 6.34 -13.76
N GLU A 1067 11.28 7.38 -13.18
CA GLU A 1067 11.16 7.55 -11.73
C GLU A 1067 10.30 6.45 -11.07
N SER A 1068 9.28 5.95 -11.78
CA SER A 1068 8.44 4.84 -11.33
C SER A 1068 9.20 3.54 -11.07
N ASN A 1069 10.43 3.41 -11.60
CA ASN A 1069 11.31 2.28 -11.38
C ASN A 1069 12.29 2.48 -10.20
N ALA A 1070 12.13 3.54 -9.38
CA ALA A 1070 13.01 3.80 -8.24
C ALA A 1070 13.06 2.62 -7.24
N ILE A 1071 11.92 1.99 -6.97
CA ILE A 1071 11.81 0.84 -6.05
C ILE A 1071 12.63 -0.36 -6.54
N ILE A 1072 12.60 -0.63 -7.85
CA ILE A 1072 13.26 -1.79 -8.49
C ILE A 1072 14.67 -1.48 -8.98
N SER A 1073 15.16 -0.26 -8.78
CA SER A 1073 16.43 0.16 -9.40
C SER A 1073 17.61 -0.69 -8.92
N ALA A 1074 17.51 -1.28 -7.73
CA ALA A 1074 18.46 -2.29 -7.26
C ALA A 1074 18.47 -3.53 -8.17
N ASP A 1075 17.32 -4.05 -8.59
CA ASP A 1075 17.25 -5.26 -9.42
C ASP A 1075 17.74 -4.99 -10.84
N LEU A 1076 17.39 -3.83 -11.41
CA LEU A 1076 17.91 -3.38 -12.71
C LEU A 1076 19.44 -3.22 -12.70
N VAL A 1077 20.00 -2.59 -11.66
CA VAL A 1077 21.47 -2.49 -11.52
C VAL A 1077 22.10 -3.87 -11.33
N GLY A 1078 21.42 -4.79 -10.64
CA GLY A 1078 21.84 -6.19 -10.53
C GLY A 1078 21.92 -6.87 -11.91
N LEU A 1079 20.87 -6.73 -12.73
CA LEU A 1079 20.82 -7.26 -14.08
C LEU A 1079 21.95 -6.69 -14.97
N CYS A 1080 22.18 -5.36 -14.91
CA CYS A 1080 23.28 -4.72 -15.61
C CYS A 1080 24.65 -5.26 -15.15
N ARG A 1081 24.83 -5.46 -13.84
CA ARG A 1081 26.06 -6.05 -13.27
C ARG A 1081 26.28 -7.46 -13.80
N ASP A 1082 25.25 -8.31 -13.82
CA ASP A 1082 25.38 -9.70 -14.27
C ASP A 1082 25.74 -9.78 -15.76
N ILE A 1083 25.09 -8.98 -16.61
CA ILE A 1083 25.43 -8.90 -18.04
C ILE A 1083 26.88 -8.44 -18.22
N PHE A 1084 27.30 -7.38 -17.52
CA PHE A 1084 28.65 -6.85 -17.68
C PHE A 1084 29.73 -7.81 -17.17
N ILE A 1085 29.54 -8.44 -16.01
CA ILE A 1085 30.60 -9.30 -15.44
C ILE A 1085 30.77 -10.60 -16.21
N TYR A 1086 29.68 -11.24 -16.63
CA TYR A 1086 29.74 -12.59 -17.21
C TYR A 1086 29.83 -12.61 -18.74
N LEU A 1087 29.42 -11.55 -19.44
CA LEU A 1087 29.33 -11.57 -20.91
C LEU A 1087 30.19 -10.52 -21.61
N CYS A 1088 30.71 -9.51 -20.91
CA CYS A 1088 31.49 -8.43 -21.52
C CYS A 1088 32.80 -8.93 -22.18
N ASP A 1089 33.41 -9.98 -21.66
CA ASP A 1089 34.62 -10.57 -22.28
C ASP A 1089 34.29 -11.45 -23.50
N ARG A 1090 33.02 -11.83 -23.68
CA ARG A 1090 32.53 -12.64 -24.80
C ARG A 1090 31.97 -11.80 -25.95
N ASP A 1091 31.37 -10.65 -25.63
CA ASP A 1091 30.81 -9.72 -26.61
C ASP A 1091 31.21 -8.27 -26.25
N PRO A 1092 31.74 -7.47 -27.18
CA PRO A 1092 32.13 -6.08 -26.91
C PRO A 1092 30.93 -5.12 -26.72
N ALA A 1093 29.70 -5.52 -27.03
CA ALA A 1093 28.52 -4.65 -26.99
C ALA A 1093 28.26 -3.97 -25.63
N PRO A 1094 28.42 -4.62 -24.45
CA PRO A 1094 28.19 -3.95 -23.17
C PRO A 1094 29.14 -2.76 -22.96
N ARG A 1095 30.41 -2.85 -23.39
CA ARG A 1095 31.36 -1.72 -23.37
C ARG A 1095 30.90 -0.60 -24.29
N GLN A 1096 30.46 -0.94 -25.50
CA GLN A 1096 29.96 0.05 -26.47
C GLN A 1096 28.71 0.77 -25.97
N VAL A 1097 27.78 0.06 -25.33
CA VAL A 1097 26.58 0.66 -24.76
C VAL A 1097 26.93 1.64 -23.62
N LEU A 1098 27.84 1.28 -22.72
CA LEU A 1098 28.30 2.20 -21.68
C LEU A 1098 28.99 3.44 -22.26
N LEU A 1099 29.88 3.26 -23.25
CA LEU A 1099 30.54 4.39 -23.93
C LEU A 1099 29.59 5.27 -24.76
N SER A 1100 28.40 4.75 -25.11
CA SER A 1100 27.36 5.56 -25.78
C SER A 1100 26.64 6.52 -24.84
N LEU A 1101 26.83 6.39 -23.53
CA LEU A 1101 26.22 7.27 -22.53
C LEU A 1101 26.96 8.61 -22.50
N PRO A 1102 26.23 9.75 -22.41
CA PRO A 1102 26.77 11.09 -22.68
C PRO A 1102 27.89 11.55 -21.73
N CYS A 1103 28.09 10.91 -20.57
CA CYS A 1103 29.06 11.33 -19.56
C CYS A 1103 30.06 10.23 -19.14
N ILE A 1104 30.16 9.10 -19.85
CA ILE A 1104 31.20 8.09 -19.59
C ILE A 1104 32.39 8.31 -20.52
N SER A 1105 33.58 8.59 -19.97
CA SER A 1105 34.81 8.57 -20.76
C SER A 1105 35.42 7.15 -20.82
N PRO A 1106 36.28 6.86 -21.82
CA PRO A 1106 37.04 5.60 -21.85
C PRO A 1106 37.92 5.38 -20.61
N LEU A 1107 38.36 6.46 -19.96
CA LEU A 1107 39.16 6.41 -18.73
C LEU A 1107 38.31 5.98 -17.54
N ASP A 1108 37.07 6.47 -17.44
CA ASP A 1108 36.13 6.10 -16.37
C ASP A 1108 35.75 4.62 -16.46
N LEU A 1109 35.54 4.12 -17.69
CA LEU A 1109 35.26 2.70 -17.92
C LEU A 1109 36.47 1.82 -17.54
N ALA A 1110 37.69 2.24 -17.88
CA ALA A 1110 38.90 1.51 -17.50
C ALA A 1110 39.10 1.47 -15.97
N ALA A 1111 38.86 2.60 -15.28
CA ALA A 1111 38.92 2.67 -13.83
C ALA A 1111 37.85 1.78 -13.16
N PHE A 1112 36.65 1.71 -13.74
CA PHE A 1112 35.60 0.82 -13.29
C PHE A 1112 35.96 -0.67 -13.46
N GLU A 1113 36.50 -1.06 -14.62
CA GLU A 1113 36.96 -2.43 -14.86
C GLU A 1113 38.08 -2.84 -13.88
N GLU A 1114 39.00 -1.92 -13.57
CA GLU A 1114 40.05 -2.11 -12.57
C GLU A 1114 39.49 -2.20 -11.14
N ALA A 1115 38.47 -1.41 -10.79
CA ALA A 1115 37.81 -1.52 -9.49
C ALA A 1115 37.07 -2.86 -9.33
N LEU A 1116 36.45 -3.34 -10.42
CA LEU A 1116 35.80 -4.65 -10.43
C LEU A 1116 36.79 -5.81 -10.28
N THR A 1117 38.06 -5.69 -10.72
CA THR A 1117 39.04 -6.80 -10.58
C THR A 1117 39.49 -6.97 -9.14
N LYS A 1118 39.48 -5.87 -8.37
CA LYS A 1118 39.88 -5.82 -6.96
C LYS A 1118 38.81 -6.36 -6.01
N THR A 1119 37.60 -6.62 -6.49
CA THR A 1119 36.44 -6.87 -5.66
C THR A 1119 35.66 -8.10 -6.12
N LEU A 1120 35.51 -9.11 -5.25
CA LEU A 1120 34.75 -10.34 -5.55
C LEU A 1120 33.33 -10.33 -4.97
N SER A 1121 32.99 -9.39 -4.09
CA SER A 1121 31.66 -9.29 -3.48
C SER A 1121 30.61 -8.82 -4.49
N PRO A 1122 29.51 -9.57 -4.70
CA PRO A 1122 28.40 -9.15 -5.56
C PRO A 1122 27.77 -7.82 -5.13
N LYS A 1123 27.69 -7.56 -3.81
CA LYS A 1123 27.15 -6.32 -3.25
C LYS A 1123 28.00 -5.11 -3.61
N GLU A 1124 29.31 -5.24 -3.52
CA GLU A 1124 30.24 -4.15 -3.84
C GLU A 1124 30.32 -3.92 -5.36
N GLN A 1125 30.31 -4.97 -6.16
CA GLN A 1125 30.26 -4.86 -7.62
C GLN A 1125 28.97 -4.17 -8.09
N LYS A 1126 27.82 -4.48 -7.47
CA LYS A 1126 26.55 -3.79 -7.70
C LYS A 1126 26.64 -2.31 -7.35
N GLN A 1127 27.32 -1.98 -6.26
CA GLN A 1127 27.56 -0.59 -5.86
C GLN A 1127 28.47 0.15 -6.85
N LEU A 1128 29.54 -0.48 -7.34
CA LEU A 1128 30.41 0.08 -8.37
C LEU A 1128 29.64 0.34 -9.67
N MET A 1129 28.81 -0.62 -10.11
CA MET A 1129 27.95 -0.46 -11.30
C MET A 1129 26.99 0.71 -11.12
N ARG A 1130 26.37 0.83 -9.93
CA ARG A 1130 25.52 1.97 -9.59
C ARG A 1130 26.27 3.29 -9.70
N SER A 1131 27.47 3.38 -9.14
CA SER A 1131 28.29 4.59 -9.17
C SER A 1131 28.64 5.00 -10.60
N LEU A 1132 29.03 4.05 -11.45
CA LEU A 1132 29.31 4.32 -12.86
C LEU A 1132 28.07 4.84 -13.59
N LEU A 1133 26.91 4.19 -13.41
CA LEU A 1133 25.66 4.62 -14.06
C LEU A 1133 25.21 6.01 -13.60
N MET A 1134 25.41 6.35 -12.33
CA MET A 1134 25.16 7.71 -11.82
C MET A 1134 26.06 8.76 -12.49
N LEU A 1135 27.34 8.44 -12.73
CA LEU A 1135 28.26 9.31 -13.46
C LEU A 1135 27.83 9.47 -14.94
N ALA A 1136 27.35 8.39 -15.55
CA ALA A 1136 27.10 8.27 -16.99
C ALA A 1136 26.08 9.22 -17.60
N THR A 1137 25.20 9.81 -16.79
CA THR A 1137 23.99 10.50 -17.29
C THR A 1137 23.57 11.72 -16.48
N GLY A 1138 24.26 12.07 -15.40
CA GLY A 1138 23.82 13.09 -14.44
C GLY A 1138 22.45 12.76 -13.82
N ASN A 1139 21.61 13.78 -13.59
CA ASN A 1139 20.27 13.63 -12.99
C ASN A 1139 19.22 12.93 -13.89
N LYS A 1140 19.60 12.36 -15.04
CA LYS A 1140 18.66 11.74 -16.00
C LYS A 1140 18.23 10.32 -15.63
N LEU A 1141 19.01 9.57 -14.85
CA LEU A 1141 18.60 8.27 -14.30
C LEU A 1141 17.79 8.48 -13.00
N LYS A 1142 16.58 9.01 -13.17
CA LYS A 1142 15.70 9.42 -12.06
C LYS A 1142 15.46 8.30 -11.05
N ALA A 1143 15.40 7.04 -11.48
CA ALA A 1143 15.23 5.89 -10.58
C ALA A 1143 16.37 5.76 -9.54
N LEU A 1144 17.60 6.10 -9.92
CA LEU A 1144 18.77 5.98 -9.04
C LEU A 1144 18.96 7.21 -8.14
N ALA A 1145 18.49 8.38 -8.59
CA ALA A 1145 18.46 9.63 -7.84
C ALA A 1145 17.36 9.61 -6.76
N ALA A 1146 16.15 9.18 -7.11
CA ALA A 1146 14.98 9.15 -6.23
C ALA A 1146 15.12 8.20 -5.01
N GLN A 1147 16.04 7.24 -5.04
CA GLN A 1147 16.30 6.35 -3.89
C GLN A 1147 17.04 7.04 -2.73
N LYS A 1148 17.70 8.18 -2.96
CA LYS A 1148 18.25 8.98 -1.86
C LYS A 1148 17.18 9.99 -1.46
N THR A 1149 16.57 9.80 -0.29
CA THR A 1149 15.52 10.64 0.33
C THR A 1149 14.07 10.38 -0.12
N VAL A 1150 13.63 9.14 0.06
CA VAL A 1150 12.29 8.89 0.64
C VAL A 1150 12.50 8.50 2.14
N ASN A 1151 13.28 9.25 2.94
CA ASN A 1151 12.65 10.17 3.90
C ASN A 1151 11.82 11.22 3.18
N VAL A 1152 10.76 10.77 2.50
CA VAL A 1152 9.57 11.56 2.32
C VAL A 1152 9.25 11.95 3.74
N ILE A 1153 9.10 13.25 3.94
CA ILE A 1153 8.38 13.87 5.03
C ILE A 1153 7.11 13.02 5.25
N THR A 1154 7.22 11.99 6.09
CA THR A 1154 6.12 11.10 6.45
C THR A 1154 5.24 11.76 7.51
N ASN A 1155 5.59 13.00 7.89
CA ASN A 1155 4.87 13.85 8.81
C ASN A 1155 4.03 14.94 8.13
N VAL A 1156 4.04 15.06 6.79
CA VAL A 1156 2.92 15.70 6.08
C VAL A 1156 1.87 14.62 5.94
N THR A 1157 1.15 14.36 7.04
CA THR A 1157 -0.26 14.02 6.88
C THR A 1157 -0.83 15.06 5.96
N ALA A 1158 -1.38 14.63 4.81
CA ALA A 1158 -2.13 15.47 3.89
C ALA A 1158 -3.44 15.96 4.55
N ARG A 1159 -3.35 16.62 5.70
CA ARG A 1159 -4.29 17.67 6.06
C ARG A 1159 -3.71 18.92 5.41
N PRO A 1160 -4.25 19.42 4.29
CA PRO A 1160 -4.11 20.84 4.03
C PRO A 1160 -4.58 21.54 5.31
N ARG A 1161 -3.76 22.41 5.91
CA ARG A 1161 -4.29 23.45 6.79
C ARG A 1161 -5.49 24.02 6.03
N SER A 1162 -6.69 23.93 6.59
CA SER A 1162 -7.89 24.38 5.91
C SER A 1162 -7.69 25.84 5.52
N ALA A 1163 -7.37 26.09 4.26
CA ALA A 1163 -7.34 27.43 3.67
C ALA A 1163 -8.78 27.93 3.42
N VAL A 1164 -9.75 27.50 4.24
CA VAL A 1164 -11.19 27.79 4.09
C VAL A 1164 -11.62 28.96 4.99
N THR A 1165 -10.76 29.51 5.84
CA THR A 1165 -11.04 30.77 6.56
C THR A 1165 -10.23 31.98 6.10
N ALA A 1166 -9.43 31.87 5.02
CA ALA A 1166 -8.68 33.01 4.46
C ALA A 1166 -9.28 33.60 3.16
N ALA A 1167 -10.44 33.10 2.71
CA ALA A 1167 -11.15 33.60 1.53
C ALA A 1167 -12.57 34.08 1.90
N THR A 1168 -12.66 34.95 2.89
CA THR A 1168 -13.73 35.96 2.93
C THR A 1168 -13.04 37.31 3.07
N GLU A 1169 -13.44 38.25 2.21
CA GLU A 1169 -12.98 39.64 2.22
C GLU A 1169 -13.10 40.24 3.62
N ALA A 1170 -12.03 40.17 4.41
CA ALA A 1170 -11.89 40.89 5.66
C ALA A 1170 -11.00 42.10 5.41
N ARG A 1171 -11.63 43.26 5.51
CA ARG A 1171 -11.11 44.59 5.29
C ARG A 1171 -9.85 44.85 6.12
N ILE A 1172 -9.04 45.77 5.61
CA ILE A 1172 -8.10 46.59 6.36
C ILE A 1172 -8.87 47.23 7.54
N ASP A 1173 -8.82 46.62 8.72
CA ASP A 1173 -8.78 47.29 10.04
C ASP A 1173 -8.71 46.27 11.17
N ASP A 1174 -7.86 46.58 12.15
CA ASP A 1174 -7.71 46.01 13.49
C ASP A 1174 -7.30 44.54 13.68
N GLY A 1175 -6.21 44.38 14.45
CA GLY A 1175 -5.54 43.12 14.71
C GLY A 1175 -6.31 42.15 15.59
N GLU A 1176 -6.23 40.88 15.23
CA GLU A 1176 -6.51 39.80 16.17
C GLU A 1176 -5.54 39.89 17.36
N PRO A 1177 -6.05 39.90 18.60
CA PRO A 1177 -5.22 39.97 19.79
C PRO A 1177 -4.46 38.66 19.92
N VAL A 1178 -3.13 38.76 20.03
CA VAL A 1178 -2.33 37.64 20.54
C VAL A 1178 -2.92 37.24 21.89
N GLY A 1179 -3.31 35.98 22.03
CA GLY A 1179 -3.98 35.39 23.19
C GLY A 1179 -3.11 35.26 24.44
N LEU A 1180 -2.18 36.20 24.66
CA LEU A 1180 -1.30 36.24 25.83
C LEU A 1180 -2.06 36.44 27.15
N ALA A 1181 -3.35 36.81 27.10
CA ALA A 1181 -4.23 36.93 28.26
C ALA A 1181 -4.61 35.59 28.91
N ALA A 1182 -4.39 34.44 28.24
CA ALA A 1182 -4.68 33.12 28.81
C ALA A 1182 -3.53 32.55 29.68
N ILE A 1183 -2.42 33.29 29.82
CA ILE A 1183 -1.24 32.87 30.60
C ILE A 1183 -1.27 33.41 32.05
N MET A 1184 -2.37 34.07 32.47
CA MET A 1184 -2.60 34.48 33.87
C MET A 1184 -3.56 33.56 34.60
#